data_AF-A0A7K4UI50-F1
#
_entry.id   AF-A0A7K4UI50-F1
#
_cell.length_a   1.000
_cell.length_b   1.000
_cell.length_c   1.000
_cell.angle_alpha   90.00
_cell.angle_beta   90.00
_cell.angle_gamma   90.00
#
_symmetry.space_group_name_H-M   'P 1'
#
loop_
_entity.id
_entity.type
_entity.pdbx_description
1 polymer ?
#
loop_
_entity_poly.entity_id
_entity_poly.type
_entity_poly.pdbx_seq_one_letter_code
_entity_poly.pdbx_strand_id
1 'polypeptide(L)'
;VSVIFFFLTEPVFHMGKTYLYSYETIILHELTDRSLAMAGVRLTSKVEISRVSHSDHLLQIRSPKLEEHNGFWPTDAFIPSSKLSETIAACLSQTFKFEYTEGRVGSIFAPEDCPILCTNLVRGVLNMLQITIKKSQNVYELQEAGIEGICHTRYVIQDDSKNNRATISKSKDLTDCQDKAVKNLGMAYIRPCPTCPLKARNVKGTVTFTYKMKYDDSGVSLTSAMSDQVYQISPFNEPNGVAVMEARQELSLVGTKRPPISAPTSQLQKQGSLRYHFSGELLQMPIPLIRIKNPDLQLTETLRQLVQNNEKGDTKEASAKFLQMVQLFRVATLDQIESLWLQFVNELPYRPWFLSTICAAGATDTFRFLKQKIHDEKLNIWEAAVTLPLAFHFVTPNKQTLEIASTFLTCPQIQKVLMHRIIVYLGYGSMVNKHCAQALLCPNELLQPLHDLATEATSKGDAKDMSLALKAIGNAGEPASMKRILKFLPTFSSAAASLPNRIHADAVLALRKIARKDPAKVREITLQVFMDSTLAPTVRMAACVVLFETKPTLPTVSALASSLLTEPSLQVASFAYSHMKTLAAARIPQLYKLSAACNIAIKLLGPRLDRLSYRYSKVIQISDYSSQYQAGAIWRAYLMNSPSTMFPSDIITKVRGYYADTATDIIEVAFRSQSLTKLVRRQNIPFAEYDTYKTLKELGESLLGWKELPPEDPLVSAYIKVLGQEIAFVDIDKDAIHQMMTSLTGSSYWQPVAKKLLEEVQRGISGRWTLPVLVGEMRHIVPTIAGLPLELGLCGATVAQAAADVDVKVSPPVSDNFRPFQLWETKMDIHADIRPKAYFHMIAMMGINTQYLQSGFEFHAEFSANSTMKFDARINMKEKNLKIETLPCHQEVELAAVRSEVYAISRNMEEVDSEKKSHIFPKGEIPNISDQLQQPTEGSSKPGSWKQSSIPNVISKGYQQHSEEAHHSSAGTFYARRFCKKIESLGCSTCLSLKSHNSAFLRNTYLHKLYGEFEAKIILKPVHTDADIDKIQLEVQAGSKAASKIIEVSRPGSKEEGETSPYEDIQAKLKEILGIENVFTASNKTRRRTKRINREYGTADTGLWAEASTAHLSSSSSSSSASSADGREPGSHHSKDEIRQSGKKHRRKSSSRSSSGSSASSKACSSSSSSSQGHSGDRHCSGDSEYSDQQ
;
A
#
# COMPACT_ATOMS: atom_id res chain seq x y z
N VAL A 1 -59.26 -27.74 10.33
CA VAL A 1 -58.27 -27.00 11.16
C VAL A 1 -58.36 -25.53 10.77
N SER A 2 -58.92 -24.69 11.62
CA SER A 2 -59.17 -23.28 11.28
C SER A 2 -57.91 -22.45 11.55
N VAL A 3 -57.31 -21.89 10.50
CA VAL A 3 -56.16 -20.99 10.63
C VAL A 3 -56.67 -19.61 11.02
N ILE A 4 -56.62 -19.31 12.31
CA ILE A 4 -56.95 -17.97 12.83
C ILE A 4 -55.74 -17.06 12.59
N PHE A 5 -55.81 -16.22 11.55
CA PHE A 5 -54.89 -15.10 11.38
C PHE A 5 -55.28 -13.99 12.37
N PHE A 6 -54.53 -13.86 13.47
CA PHE A 6 -54.59 -12.65 14.31
C PHE A 6 -53.56 -11.62 13.86
N PHE A 7 -53.99 -10.37 13.79
CA PHE A 7 -53.18 -9.23 13.36
C PHE A 7 -52.36 -8.69 14.53
N LEU A 8 -51.14 -9.21 14.73
CA LEU A 8 -50.16 -8.52 15.57
C LEU A 8 -49.85 -7.16 14.95
N THR A 9 -50.00 -6.09 15.75
CA THR A 9 -49.76 -4.70 15.34
C THR A 9 -48.55 -4.11 16.07
N GLU A 10 -48.11 -2.96 15.58
CA GLU A 10 -46.94 -2.25 16.07
C GLU A 10 -47.20 -1.62 17.46
N PRO A 11 -46.17 -1.47 18.32
CA PRO A 11 -46.36 -1.01 19.69
C PRO A 11 -46.88 0.44 19.76
N VAL A 12 -47.89 0.68 20.60
CA VAL A 12 -48.63 1.94 20.64
C VAL A 12 -48.30 2.77 21.89
N PHE A 13 -47.82 4.00 21.67
CA PHE A 13 -47.79 5.04 22.68
C PHE A 13 -49.13 5.80 22.72
N HIS A 14 -49.74 5.91 23.90
CA HIS A 14 -50.96 6.70 24.10
C HIS A 14 -50.66 8.16 24.44
N MET A 15 -51.52 9.05 23.94
CA MET A 15 -51.57 10.45 24.35
C MET A 15 -51.73 10.58 25.88
N GLY A 16 -51.01 11.54 26.48
CA GLY A 16 -51.12 11.84 27.91
C GLY A 16 -50.54 10.79 28.87
N LYS A 17 -49.92 9.71 28.36
CA LYS A 17 -49.08 8.79 29.16
C LYS A 17 -47.60 9.05 28.86
N THR A 18 -46.75 8.98 29.89
CA THR A 18 -45.29 8.85 29.76
C THR A 18 -44.90 7.42 30.07
N TYR A 19 -44.14 6.79 29.19
CA TYR A 19 -43.63 5.42 29.34
C TYR A 19 -42.19 5.50 29.85
N LEU A 20 -41.91 4.82 30.96
CA LEU A 20 -40.59 4.79 31.58
C LEU A 20 -39.91 3.44 31.29
N TYR A 21 -38.80 3.48 30.57
CA TYR A 21 -37.95 2.34 30.30
C TYR A 21 -36.64 2.45 31.08
N SER A 22 -36.10 1.29 31.49
CA SER A 22 -34.68 1.12 31.82
C SER A 22 -33.93 0.90 30.51
N TYR A 23 -32.81 1.57 30.31
CA TYR A 23 -31.93 1.35 29.17
C TYR A 23 -30.51 1.04 29.64
N GLU A 24 -29.96 -0.08 29.16
CA GLU A 24 -28.58 -0.47 29.34
C GLU A 24 -27.96 -0.78 27.97
N THR A 25 -26.71 -0.40 27.77
CA THR A 25 -25.91 -0.89 26.65
C THR A 25 -24.47 -1.14 27.09
N ILE A 26 -23.90 -2.22 26.58
CA ILE A 26 -22.52 -2.64 26.84
C ILE A 26 -21.84 -2.82 25.48
N ILE A 27 -20.62 -2.31 25.32
CA ILE A 27 -19.75 -2.61 24.18
C ILE A 27 -18.45 -3.19 24.73
N LEU A 28 -18.05 -4.35 24.21
CA LEU A 28 -16.82 -5.06 24.57
C LEU A 28 -15.96 -5.30 23.32
N HIS A 29 -14.65 -5.20 23.50
CA HIS A 29 -13.63 -5.53 22.53
C HIS A 29 -12.82 -6.71 23.09
N GLU A 30 -12.91 -7.87 22.43
CA GLU A 30 -12.26 -9.12 22.84
C GLU A 30 -11.54 -9.79 21.64
N LEU A 31 -10.60 -10.70 21.94
CA LEU A 31 -10.29 -11.79 21.02
C LEU A 31 -11.18 -12.98 21.36
N THR A 32 -11.30 -13.95 20.45
CA THR A 32 -12.18 -15.13 20.58
C THR A 32 -11.87 -16.08 21.75
N ASP A 33 -10.95 -15.72 22.65
CA ASP A 33 -10.43 -16.54 23.75
C ASP A 33 -10.43 -15.70 25.04
N ARG A 34 -11.33 -16.05 25.97
CA ARG A 34 -11.72 -15.21 27.12
C ARG A 34 -10.66 -15.02 28.23
N SER A 35 -9.46 -15.56 28.07
CA SER A 35 -8.36 -15.46 29.04
C SER A 35 -7.44 -14.26 28.83
N LEU A 36 -7.72 -13.42 27.82
CA LEU A 36 -6.94 -12.23 27.47
C LEU A 36 -7.61 -10.95 27.98
N ALA A 37 -6.82 -9.88 28.11
CA ALA A 37 -7.35 -8.58 28.51
C ALA A 37 -8.33 -8.02 27.47
N MET A 38 -9.39 -7.39 27.95
CA MET A 38 -10.47 -6.78 27.18
C MET A 38 -10.56 -5.29 27.50
N ALA A 39 -11.25 -4.55 26.62
CA ALA A 39 -11.64 -3.17 26.87
C ALA A 39 -13.12 -2.98 26.50
N GLY A 40 -13.82 -2.10 27.21
CA GLY A 40 -15.22 -1.81 26.89
C GLY A 40 -15.81 -0.62 27.62
N VAL A 41 -17.06 -0.32 27.29
CA VAL A 41 -17.87 0.72 27.92
C VAL A 41 -19.28 0.20 28.20
N ARG A 42 -19.86 0.63 29.32
CA ARG A 42 -21.27 0.42 29.67
C ARG A 42 -21.94 1.78 29.89
N LEU A 43 -23.14 1.95 29.32
CA LEU A 43 -24.00 3.11 29.53
C LEU A 43 -25.34 2.62 30.08
N THR A 44 -25.69 3.03 31.29
CA THR A 44 -27.00 2.80 31.90
C THR A 44 -27.77 4.10 32.06
N SER A 45 -29.08 4.11 31.82
CA SER A 45 -29.93 5.30 31.96
C SER A 45 -31.41 4.94 32.12
N LYS A 46 -32.25 5.95 32.38
CA LYS A 46 -33.71 5.83 32.29
C LYS A 46 -34.21 6.61 31.08
N VAL A 47 -35.11 6.03 30.30
CA VAL A 47 -35.65 6.62 29.07
C VAL A 47 -37.14 6.89 29.27
N GLU A 48 -37.54 8.14 29.11
CA GLU A 48 -38.94 8.57 29.17
C GLU A 48 -39.44 8.91 27.76
N ILE A 49 -40.56 8.32 27.34
CA ILE A 49 -41.20 8.55 26.03
C ILE A 49 -42.65 8.98 26.24
N SER A 50 -43.10 10.03 25.56
CA SER A 50 -44.52 10.43 25.54
C SER A 50 -44.98 10.91 24.17
N ARG A 51 -46.21 10.58 23.77
CA ARG A 51 -46.81 11.00 22.50
C ARG A 51 -47.45 12.38 22.61
N VAL A 52 -47.27 13.21 21.57
CA VAL A 52 -47.75 14.59 21.49
C VAL A 52 -48.68 14.83 20.29
N SER A 53 -48.50 14.12 19.17
CA SER A 53 -49.43 14.17 18.03
C SER A 53 -49.68 12.77 17.46
N HIS A 54 -50.30 12.67 16.27
CA HIS A 54 -50.40 11.40 15.56
C HIS A 54 -49.01 10.79 15.30
N SER A 55 -48.05 11.60 14.84
CA SER A 55 -46.67 11.23 14.51
C SER A 55 -45.66 11.59 15.61
N ASP A 56 -45.86 12.71 16.30
CA ASP A 56 -44.79 13.36 17.07
C ASP A 56 -44.75 12.83 18.50
N HIS A 57 -43.55 12.41 18.89
CA HIS A 57 -43.22 11.86 20.20
C HIS A 57 -42.04 12.63 20.80
N LEU A 58 -42.04 12.79 22.12
CA LEU A 58 -40.91 13.32 22.88
C LEU A 58 -40.14 12.18 23.53
N LEU A 59 -38.82 12.34 23.57
CA LEU A 59 -37.85 11.46 24.23
C LEU A 59 -37.05 12.29 25.23
N GLN A 60 -36.86 11.79 26.44
CA GLN A 60 -35.92 12.36 27.40
C GLN A 60 -35.13 11.26 28.09
N ILE A 61 -33.81 11.44 28.17
CA ILE A 61 -32.90 10.49 28.82
C ILE A 61 -32.53 11.06 30.19
N ARG A 62 -32.69 10.26 31.23
CA ARG A 62 -32.53 10.66 32.64
C ARG A 62 -31.41 9.87 33.30
N SER A 63 -30.57 10.56 34.04
CA SER A 63 -29.47 9.99 34.84
C SER A 63 -28.58 8.99 34.08
N PRO A 64 -28.02 9.35 32.90
CA PRO A 64 -27.07 8.48 32.22
C PRO A 64 -25.80 8.33 33.07
N LYS A 65 -25.33 7.09 33.21
CA LYS A 65 -24.07 6.72 33.85
C LYS A 65 -23.22 5.96 32.85
N LEU A 66 -21.99 6.41 32.65
CA LEU A 66 -20.99 5.74 31.84
C LEU A 66 -19.96 5.07 32.76
N GLU A 67 -19.59 3.84 32.42
CA GLU A 67 -18.64 3.01 33.14
C GLU A 67 -17.68 2.36 32.15
N GLU A 68 -16.39 2.28 32.49
CA GLU A 68 -15.33 1.75 31.65
C GLU A 68 -14.86 0.38 32.16
N HIS A 69 -14.53 -0.54 31.25
CA HIS A 69 -13.84 -1.80 31.57
C HIS A 69 -12.49 -1.85 30.87
N ASN A 70 -11.46 -2.26 31.61
CA ASN A 70 -10.10 -2.50 31.13
C ASN A 70 -9.46 -3.54 32.05
N GLY A 71 -9.19 -4.75 31.55
CA GLY A 71 -8.69 -5.85 32.37
C GLY A 71 -9.19 -7.21 31.89
N PHE A 72 -9.21 -8.21 32.78
CA PHE A 72 -9.57 -9.59 32.48
C PHE A 72 -10.99 -9.87 32.95
N TRP A 73 -11.92 -10.14 32.03
CA TRP A 73 -13.29 -10.51 32.37
C TRP A 73 -13.37 -11.99 32.82
N PRO A 74 -14.11 -12.34 33.90
CA PRO A 74 -14.99 -11.50 34.72
C PRO A 74 -14.32 -10.95 36.01
N THR A 75 -13.00 -11.08 36.15
CA THR A 75 -12.24 -10.68 37.34
C THR A 75 -12.30 -9.18 37.58
N ASP A 76 -12.05 -8.38 36.53
CA ASP A 76 -12.01 -6.93 36.61
C ASP A 76 -13.38 -6.30 36.34
N ALA A 77 -13.85 -5.48 37.28
CA ALA A 77 -15.16 -4.85 37.21
C ALA A 77 -15.24 -3.70 36.18
N PHE A 78 -16.46 -3.24 35.89
CA PHE A 78 -16.70 -1.94 35.27
C PHE A 78 -16.51 -0.83 36.32
N ILE A 79 -15.78 0.22 35.96
CA ILE A 79 -15.41 1.35 36.83
C ILE A 79 -16.19 2.60 36.38
N PRO A 80 -17.01 3.24 37.24
CA PRO A 80 -17.77 4.44 36.86
C PRO A 80 -16.90 5.66 36.54
N SER A 81 -17.24 6.35 35.45
CA SER A 81 -16.53 7.53 34.94
C SER A 81 -17.40 8.77 35.18
N SER A 82 -17.39 9.30 36.41
CA SER A 82 -18.36 10.30 36.90
C SER A 82 -18.37 11.60 36.08
N LYS A 83 -17.22 12.27 35.92
CA LYS A 83 -17.07 13.54 35.17
C LYS A 83 -17.55 13.42 33.71
N LEU A 84 -17.30 12.27 33.10
CA LEU A 84 -17.73 11.98 31.72
C LEU A 84 -19.24 11.67 31.66
N SER A 85 -19.78 11.01 32.68
CA SER A 85 -21.23 10.82 32.85
C SER A 85 -21.95 12.17 32.99
N GLU A 86 -21.41 13.10 33.76
CA GLU A 86 -21.92 14.48 33.90
C GLU A 86 -21.86 15.25 32.57
N THR A 87 -20.73 15.16 31.87
CA THR A 87 -20.52 15.79 30.55
C THR A 87 -21.53 15.29 29.52
N ILE A 88 -21.81 13.98 29.49
CA ILE A 88 -22.80 13.37 28.58
C ILE A 88 -24.24 13.64 29.09
N ALA A 89 -24.47 13.72 30.40
CA ALA A 89 -25.77 14.07 30.96
C ALA A 89 -26.23 15.48 30.57
N ALA A 90 -25.31 16.44 30.43
CA ALA A 90 -25.61 17.81 30.04
C ALA A 90 -26.34 17.91 28.67
N CYS A 91 -25.97 17.07 27.69
CA CYS A 91 -26.67 17.01 26.40
C CYS A 91 -27.85 16.02 26.39
N LEU A 92 -27.73 14.84 27.02
CA LEU A 92 -28.78 13.82 26.97
C LEU A 92 -30.01 14.14 27.84
N SER A 93 -29.88 15.00 28.85
CA SER A 93 -31.01 15.43 29.69
C SER A 93 -31.99 16.38 28.99
N GLN A 94 -31.63 16.88 27.80
CA GLN A 94 -32.48 17.73 26.96
C GLN A 94 -33.67 16.93 26.38
N THR A 95 -34.75 17.61 26.04
CA THR A 95 -35.93 16.97 25.41
C THR A 95 -35.74 16.89 23.90
N PHE A 96 -35.70 15.68 23.36
CA PHE A 96 -35.65 15.42 21.92
C PHE A 96 -37.07 15.16 21.38
N LYS A 97 -37.31 15.47 20.10
CA LYS A 97 -38.54 15.09 19.39
C LYS A 97 -38.23 14.09 18.28
N PHE A 98 -39.12 13.14 18.04
CA PHE A 98 -39.02 12.22 16.91
C PHE A 98 -40.40 11.93 16.29
N GLU A 99 -40.41 11.69 14.99
CA GLU A 99 -41.56 11.14 14.26
C GLU A 99 -41.60 9.62 14.49
N TYR A 100 -42.76 9.07 14.87
CA TYR A 100 -42.98 7.62 15.02
C TYR A 100 -44.39 7.25 14.54
N THR A 101 -44.46 6.36 13.55
CA THR A 101 -45.72 5.92 12.90
C THR A 101 -45.58 4.47 12.47
N GLU A 102 -46.54 3.61 12.83
CA GLU A 102 -46.58 2.19 12.43
C GLU A 102 -45.22 1.48 12.63
N GLY A 103 -44.68 1.59 13.85
CA GLY A 103 -43.42 0.97 14.24
C GLY A 103 -42.15 1.60 13.64
N ARG A 104 -42.28 2.58 12.73
CA ARG A 104 -41.17 3.24 12.05
C ARG A 104 -40.82 4.58 12.67
N VAL A 105 -39.53 4.78 12.99
CA VAL A 105 -38.95 6.08 13.34
C VAL A 105 -38.66 6.88 12.06
N GLY A 106 -39.16 8.11 12.01
CA GLY A 106 -38.94 9.06 10.91
C GLY A 106 -37.80 10.04 11.20
N SER A 107 -38.10 11.33 11.15
CA SER A 107 -37.16 12.40 11.47
C SER A 107 -36.95 12.56 12.97
N ILE A 108 -35.72 12.89 13.36
CA ILE A 108 -35.29 13.22 14.72
C ILE A 108 -35.00 14.71 14.78
N PHE A 109 -35.31 15.34 15.91
CA PHE A 109 -35.08 16.76 16.16
C PHE A 109 -34.42 16.95 17.53
N ALA A 110 -33.41 17.82 17.58
CA ALA A 110 -32.62 18.13 18.77
C ALA A 110 -32.38 19.65 18.86
N PRO A 111 -32.03 20.20 20.03
CA PRO A 111 -31.57 21.59 20.13
C PRO A 111 -30.35 21.87 19.25
N GLU A 112 -30.14 23.13 18.89
CA GLU A 112 -29.08 23.58 17.97
C GLU A 112 -27.67 23.25 18.49
N ASP A 113 -27.38 23.55 19.75
CA ASP A 113 -26.08 23.27 20.39
C ASP A 113 -25.84 21.79 20.74
N CYS A 114 -26.73 20.86 20.32
CA CYS A 114 -26.66 19.47 20.73
C CYS A 114 -25.55 18.71 19.99
N PRO A 115 -24.52 18.15 20.68
CA PRO A 115 -23.42 17.48 20.01
C PRO A 115 -23.88 16.27 19.17
N ILE A 116 -23.24 16.07 18.01
CA ILE A 116 -23.54 14.97 17.08
C ILE A 116 -23.45 13.59 17.78
N LEU A 117 -22.52 13.43 18.73
CA LEU A 117 -22.44 12.24 19.59
C LEU A 117 -23.76 11.99 20.34
N CYS A 118 -24.29 12.99 21.03
CA CYS A 118 -25.49 12.88 21.83
C CYS A 118 -26.71 12.55 20.96
N THR A 119 -26.79 13.14 19.77
CA THR A 119 -27.83 12.82 18.78
C THR A 119 -27.66 11.39 18.21
N ASN A 120 -26.43 10.88 18.06
CA ASN A 120 -26.19 9.48 17.67
C ASN A 120 -26.53 8.48 18.79
N LEU A 121 -26.26 8.79 20.06
CA LEU A 121 -26.71 7.98 21.21
C LEU A 121 -28.26 7.91 21.24
N VAL A 122 -28.94 9.04 20.96
CA VAL A 122 -30.40 9.08 20.77
C VAL A 122 -30.85 8.22 19.59
N ARG A 123 -30.16 8.25 18.44
CA ARG A 123 -30.42 7.30 17.33
C ARG A 123 -30.28 5.84 17.77
N GLY A 124 -29.29 5.52 18.62
CA GLY A 124 -29.08 4.18 19.15
C GLY A 124 -30.22 3.68 20.04
N VAL A 125 -30.76 4.56 20.91
CA VAL A 125 -31.97 4.28 21.70
C VAL A 125 -33.20 4.12 20.80
N LEU A 126 -33.40 5.01 19.83
CA LEU A 126 -34.56 4.96 18.92
C LEU A 126 -34.52 3.78 17.93
N ASN A 127 -33.33 3.25 17.61
CA ASN A 127 -33.17 2.03 16.80
C ASN A 127 -33.85 0.81 17.45
N MET A 128 -33.98 0.79 18.78
CA MET A 128 -34.71 -0.23 19.55
C MET A 128 -36.23 -0.15 19.40
N LEU A 129 -36.77 0.91 18.80
CA LEU A 129 -38.21 1.09 18.52
C LEU A 129 -38.58 0.78 17.07
N GLN A 130 -37.59 0.60 16.18
CA GLN A 130 -37.78 0.39 14.74
C GLN A 130 -38.26 -1.04 14.44
N ILE A 131 -39.54 -1.24 14.17
CA ILE A 131 -40.15 -2.55 13.93
C ILE A 131 -41.14 -2.45 12.75
N THR A 132 -40.94 -3.23 11.70
CA THR A 132 -41.80 -3.22 10.49
C THR A 132 -42.61 -4.51 10.40
N ILE A 133 -43.85 -4.55 10.90
CA ILE A 133 -44.66 -5.77 10.98
C ILE A 133 -45.46 -6.01 9.69
N LYS A 134 -45.32 -7.18 9.08
CA LYS A 134 -46.16 -7.59 7.92
C LYS A 134 -47.37 -8.41 8.40
N LYS A 135 -48.54 -7.78 8.37
CA LYS A 135 -49.86 -8.30 8.79
C LYS A 135 -50.30 -9.67 8.22
N SER A 136 -49.59 -10.23 7.24
CA SER A 136 -49.91 -11.52 6.58
C SER A 136 -48.76 -12.54 6.60
N GLN A 137 -47.63 -12.25 7.25
CA GLN A 137 -46.42 -13.09 7.18
C GLN A 137 -45.72 -13.17 8.55
N ASN A 138 -45.58 -14.39 9.10
CA ASN A 138 -44.85 -14.60 10.36
C ASN A 138 -43.33 -14.72 10.14
N VAL A 139 -42.88 -15.02 8.91
CA VAL A 139 -41.46 -15.03 8.52
C VAL A 139 -41.34 -14.31 7.19
N TYR A 140 -40.46 -13.32 7.10
CA TYR A 140 -40.28 -12.52 5.89
C TYR A 140 -38.95 -11.75 5.89
N GLU A 141 -38.57 -11.28 4.71
CA GLU A 141 -37.41 -10.41 4.48
C GLU A 141 -37.86 -9.06 3.90
N LEU A 142 -37.03 -8.03 4.13
CA LEU A 142 -37.11 -6.70 3.51
C LEU A 142 -35.75 -5.99 3.60
N GLN A 143 -35.60 -4.89 2.88
CA GLN A 143 -34.57 -3.89 3.15
C GLN A 143 -35.13 -2.90 4.18
N GLU A 144 -34.45 -2.71 5.31
CA GLU A 144 -34.96 -1.84 6.39
C GLU A 144 -33.90 -0.84 6.87
N ALA A 145 -34.28 0.43 6.92
CA ALA A 145 -33.50 1.49 7.53
C ALA A 145 -33.24 1.25 9.04
N GLY A 146 -32.05 1.61 9.50
CA GLY A 146 -31.61 1.64 10.89
C GLY A 146 -30.41 2.57 11.05
N ILE A 147 -29.70 2.48 12.17
CA ILE A 147 -28.53 3.33 12.43
C ILE A 147 -27.37 3.03 11.47
N GLU A 148 -27.25 1.79 11.00
CA GLU A 148 -26.22 1.30 10.08
C GLU A 148 -26.46 1.65 8.60
N GLY A 149 -27.63 2.21 8.27
CA GLY A 149 -28.09 2.45 6.89
C GLY A 149 -29.33 1.64 6.52
N ILE A 150 -29.44 1.23 5.26
CA ILE A 150 -30.51 0.38 4.73
C ILE A 150 -29.92 -0.99 4.41
N CYS A 151 -30.25 -1.99 5.21
CA CYS A 151 -29.65 -3.33 5.15
C CYS A 151 -30.69 -4.46 5.05
N HIS A 152 -30.27 -5.59 4.47
CA HIS A 152 -31.10 -6.78 4.36
C HIS A 152 -31.49 -7.26 5.76
N THR A 153 -32.80 -7.34 6.00
CA THR A 153 -33.41 -7.56 7.31
C THR A 153 -34.42 -8.70 7.23
N ARG A 154 -34.27 -9.71 8.11
CA ARG A 154 -35.16 -10.87 8.22
C ARG A 154 -35.90 -10.85 9.55
N TYR A 155 -37.20 -11.13 9.51
CA TYR A 155 -38.09 -11.19 10.67
C TYR A 155 -38.63 -12.61 10.89
N VAL A 156 -38.83 -12.96 12.15
CA VAL A 156 -39.51 -14.16 12.65
C VAL A 156 -40.41 -13.75 13.81
N ILE A 157 -41.73 -13.95 13.67
CA ILE A 157 -42.74 -13.61 14.67
C ILE A 157 -43.27 -14.91 15.29
N GLN A 158 -43.20 -14.99 16.62
CA GLN A 158 -43.74 -16.07 17.44
C GLN A 158 -44.83 -15.49 18.36
N ASP A 159 -46.09 -15.79 18.08
CA ASP A 159 -47.23 -15.36 18.88
C ASP A 159 -47.64 -16.43 19.90
N ASP A 160 -47.80 -16.03 21.16
CA ASP A 160 -48.33 -16.82 22.26
C ASP A 160 -49.65 -16.18 22.75
N SER A 161 -50.68 -16.35 21.93
CA SER A 161 -52.06 -15.92 22.18
C SER A 161 -52.75 -16.63 23.35
N LYS A 162 -52.10 -17.59 24.01
CA LYS A 162 -52.59 -18.11 25.30
C LYS A 162 -52.21 -17.21 26.48
N ASN A 163 -51.12 -16.45 26.34
CA ASN A 163 -50.59 -15.57 27.38
C ASN A 163 -50.62 -14.08 26.98
N ASN A 164 -51.28 -13.75 25.86
CA ASN A 164 -51.33 -12.42 25.22
C ASN A 164 -49.95 -11.77 25.03
N ARG A 165 -48.99 -12.56 24.53
CA ARG A 165 -47.58 -12.17 24.33
C ARG A 165 -47.11 -12.53 22.94
N ALA A 166 -46.24 -11.70 22.36
CA ALA A 166 -45.53 -12.05 21.13
C ALA A 166 -44.02 -11.82 21.32
N THR A 167 -43.22 -12.72 20.75
CA THR A 167 -41.77 -12.57 20.62
C THR A 167 -41.43 -12.37 19.15
N ILE A 168 -40.81 -11.24 18.81
CA ILE A 168 -40.34 -10.94 17.46
C ILE A 168 -38.82 -10.99 17.46
N SER A 169 -38.24 -11.88 16.66
CA SER A 169 -36.81 -11.89 16.35
C SER A 169 -36.57 -11.24 15.00
N LYS A 170 -35.55 -10.40 14.92
CA LYS A 170 -35.21 -9.57 13.75
C LYS A 170 -33.69 -9.59 13.57
N SER A 171 -33.17 -10.08 12.45
CA SER A 171 -31.74 -10.02 12.14
C SER A 171 -31.45 -9.11 10.95
N LYS A 172 -30.33 -8.38 10.97
CA LYS A 172 -29.80 -7.61 9.83
C LYS A 172 -28.39 -8.08 9.46
N ASP A 173 -28.17 -8.31 8.17
CA ASP A 173 -26.83 -8.54 7.62
C ASP A 173 -26.16 -7.18 7.37
N LEU A 174 -25.14 -6.83 8.16
CA LEU A 174 -24.42 -5.55 8.02
C LEU A 174 -23.33 -5.62 6.92
N THR A 175 -23.28 -6.73 6.18
CA THR A 175 -22.46 -6.94 4.99
C THR A 175 -23.26 -6.83 3.68
N ASP A 176 -24.59 -6.99 3.71
CA ASP A 176 -25.51 -6.72 2.60
C ASP A 176 -26.43 -5.52 2.89
N CYS A 177 -25.96 -4.33 2.51
CA CYS A 177 -26.68 -3.08 2.64
C CYS A 177 -26.72 -2.34 1.30
N GLN A 178 -27.91 -1.91 0.88
CA GLN A 178 -28.08 -1.05 -0.30
C GLN A 178 -27.42 0.32 -0.11
N ASP A 179 -27.45 0.82 1.11
CA ASP A 179 -26.84 2.07 1.52
C ASP A 179 -26.30 1.89 2.95
N LYS A 180 -25.00 2.14 3.16
CA LYS A 180 -24.30 1.85 4.41
C LYS A 180 -23.74 3.12 5.05
N ALA A 181 -23.97 3.29 6.35
CA ALA A 181 -23.27 4.26 7.16
C ALA A 181 -21.81 3.81 7.37
N VAL A 182 -20.91 4.33 6.54
CA VAL A 182 -19.47 4.08 6.62
C VAL A 182 -18.69 5.36 6.27
N LYS A 183 -17.58 5.60 6.96
CA LYS A 183 -16.62 6.66 6.62
C LYS A 183 -15.23 6.05 6.44
N ASN A 184 -14.56 6.45 5.37
CA ASN A 184 -13.21 6.02 5.01
C ASN A 184 -12.29 7.26 4.89
N LEU A 185 -11.24 7.32 5.68
CA LEU A 185 -10.18 8.36 5.60
C LEU A 185 -8.86 7.72 5.14
N GLY A 186 -8.02 8.49 4.43
CA GLY A 186 -6.74 8.04 3.86
C GLY A 186 -6.82 7.08 2.66
N MET A 187 -7.84 6.22 2.63
CA MET A 187 -7.93 5.09 1.70
C MET A 187 -8.32 5.45 0.25
N ALA A 188 -8.34 6.73 -0.14
CA ALA A 188 -8.78 7.17 -1.49
C ALA A 188 -7.95 6.58 -2.65
N TYR A 189 -6.73 6.12 -2.39
CA TYR A 189 -5.87 5.47 -3.38
C TYR A 189 -5.89 3.93 -3.31
N ILE A 190 -6.45 3.36 -2.22
CA ILE A 190 -6.74 1.92 -2.09
C ILE A 190 -8.07 1.65 -2.79
N ARG A 191 -8.10 0.67 -3.70
CA ARG A 191 -9.27 0.48 -4.59
C ARG A 191 -9.88 -0.91 -4.42
N PRO A 192 -11.22 -1.02 -4.32
CA PRO A 192 -11.92 -2.31 -4.40
C PRO A 192 -11.56 -3.08 -5.66
N CYS A 193 -11.67 -4.40 -5.57
CA CYS A 193 -11.23 -5.34 -6.57
C CYS A 193 -12.40 -6.20 -7.07
N PRO A 194 -13.07 -5.84 -8.20
CA PRO A 194 -14.23 -6.58 -8.71
C PRO A 194 -13.95 -8.04 -9.13
N THR A 195 -12.68 -8.45 -9.15
CA THR A 195 -12.24 -9.82 -9.48
C THR A 195 -11.70 -10.57 -8.27
N CYS A 196 -11.76 -10.00 -7.06
CA CYS A 196 -11.34 -10.66 -5.83
C CYS A 196 -12.46 -11.59 -5.31
N PRO A 197 -12.14 -12.67 -4.60
CA PRO A 197 -13.14 -13.59 -4.07
C PRO A 197 -13.93 -12.94 -2.92
N LEU A 198 -15.15 -12.48 -3.20
CA LEU A 198 -16.08 -11.77 -2.28
C LEU A 198 -16.39 -12.49 -0.93
N LYS A 199 -15.94 -13.73 -0.75
CA LYS A 199 -16.04 -14.49 0.50
C LYS A 199 -15.06 -14.01 1.59
N ALA A 200 -13.97 -13.36 1.21
CA ALA A 200 -13.02 -12.71 2.10
C ALA A 200 -13.37 -11.23 2.23
N ARG A 201 -13.75 -10.81 3.45
CA ARG A 201 -13.91 -9.41 3.85
C ARG A 201 -13.28 -9.27 5.23
N ASN A 202 -12.41 -8.28 5.40
CA ASN A 202 -11.69 -8.02 6.64
C ASN A 202 -12.62 -7.64 7.81
N VAL A 203 -13.81 -7.11 7.49
CA VAL A 203 -14.86 -6.75 8.46
C VAL A 203 -16.16 -7.41 8.03
N LYS A 204 -16.75 -8.18 8.93
CA LYS A 204 -18.09 -8.77 8.82
C LYS A 204 -18.91 -8.30 10.02
N GLY A 205 -20.20 -8.09 9.83
CA GLY A 205 -21.08 -7.59 10.90
C GLY A 205 -22.48 -8.14 10.77
N THR A 206 -23.10 -8.42 11.90
CA THR A 206 -24.50 -8.83 12.02
C THR A 206 -25.09 -8.21 13.27
N VAL A 207 -26.42 -8.01 13.28
CA VAL A 207 -27.17 -7.62 14.48
C VAL A 207 -28.46 -8.42 14.55
N THR A 208 -28.81 -8.89 15.74
CA THR A 208 -30.10 -9.49 16.04
C THR A 208 -30.80 -8.68 17.13
N PHE A 209 -32.09 -8.41 16.95
CA PHE A 209 -32.98 -7.83 17.94
C PHE A 209 -34.03 -8.87 18.33
N THR A 210 -34.40 -8.90 19.62
CA THR A 210 -35.51 -9.70 20.16
C THR A 210 -36.45 -8.79 20.94
N TYR A 211 -37.66 -8.62 20.44
CA TYR A 211 -38.71 -7.81 21.05
C TYR A 211 -39.72 -8.70 21.77
N LYS A 212 -40.00 -8.39 23.04
CA LYS A 212 -41.04 -9.03 23.85
C LYS A 212 -42.20 -8.06 23.98
N MET A 213 -43.30 -8.37 23.32
CA MET A 213 -44.54 -7.59 23.33
C MET A 213 -45.58 -8.27 24.21
N LYS A 214 -46.42 -7.47 24.86
CA LYS A 214 -47.65 -7.91 25.52
C LYS A 214 -48.81 -7.07 24.97
N TYR A 215 -49.90 -7.71 24.61
CA TYR A 215 -51.12 -7.04 24.16
C TYR A 215 -52.28 -7.21 25.13
N ASP A 216 -53.18 -6.24 25.14
CA ASP A 216 -54.47 -6.24 25.81
C ASP A 216 -55.45 -5.32 25.08
N ASP A 217 -56.66 -5.13 25.59
CA ASP A 217 -57.72 -4.34 24.95
C ASP A 217 -57.34 -2.86 24.72
N SER A 218 -56.27 -2.37 25.36
CA SER A 218 -55.73 -1.03 25.10
C SER A 218 -54.73 -0.97 23.93
N GLY A 219 -54.16 -2.11 23.51
CA GLY A 219 -53.27 -2.21 22.36
C GLY A 219 -52.02 -3.06 22.63
N VAL A 220 -51.04 -2.96 21.71
CA VAL A 220 -49.76 -3.66 21.83
C VAL A 220 -48.75 -2.80 22.59
N SER A 221 -48.14 -3.37 23.63
CA SER A 221 -47.11 -2.72 24.45
C SER A 221 -45.75 -3.41 24.27
N LEU A 222 -44.69 -2.63 24.05
CA LEU A 222 -43.32 -3.12 24.04
C LEU A 222 -42.83 -3.26 25.49
N THR A 223 -42.73 -4.49 25.99
CA THR A 223 -42.33 -4.77 27.38
C THR A 223 -40.81 -4.85 27.55
N SER A 224 -40.10 -5.36 26.54
CA SER A 224 -38.65 -5.40 26.50
C SER A 224 -38.17 -5.50 25.06
N ALA A 225 -37.09 -4.81 24.73
CA ALA A 225 -36.33 -5.00 23.50
C ALA A 225 -34.88 -5.29 23.87
N MET A 226 -34.32 -6.36 23.33
CA MET A 226 -32.93 -6.78 23.51
C MET A 226 -32.26 -6.81 22.15
N SER A 227 -30.96 -6.51 22.06
CA SER A 227 -30.21 -6.65 20.82
C SER A 227 -28.74 -6.98 21.02
N ASP A 228 -28.24 -7.87 20.17
CA ASP A 228 -26.84 -8.31 20.11
C ASP A 228 -26.30 -7.99 18.70
N GLN A 229 -25.28 -7.13 18.63
CA GLN A 229 -24.51 -6.84 17.43
C GLN A 229 -23.11 -7.42 17.60
N VAL A 230 -22.62 -8.09 16.55
CA VAL A 230 -21.27 -8.66 16.50
C VAL A 230 -20.57 -8.18 15.24
N TYR A 231 -19.42 -7.53 15.41
CA TYR A 231 -18.47 -7.26 14.33
C TYR A 231 -17.25 -8.17 14.47
N GLN A 232 -16.99 -8.96 13.44
CA GLN A 232 -15.81 -9.81 13.31
C GLN A 232 -14.79 -9.13 12.41
N ILE A 233 -13.59 -8.91 12.93
CA ILE A 233 -12.49 -8.23 12.25
C ILE A 233 -11.31 -9.20 12.10
N SER A 234 -10.97 -9.54 10.87
CA SER A 234 -9.84 -10.45 10.55
C SER A 234 -8.89 -9.78 9.57
N PRO A 235 -7.81 -9.12 10.07
CA PRO A 235 -6.80 -8.48 9.23
C PRO A 235 -6.05 -9.44 8.29
N PHE A 236 -6.09 -10.75 8.55
CA PHE A 236 -5.42 -11.77 7.75
C PHE A 236 -6.38 -12.72 7.03
N ASN A 237 -7.71 -12.51 7.16
CA ASN A 237 -8.77 -13.40 6.66
C ASN A 237 -8.67 -14.86 7.14
N GLU A 238 -8.08 -15.08 8.33
CA GLU A 238 -7.98 -16.38 8.98
C GLU A 238 -9.30 -16.75 9.66
N PRO A 239 -9.86 -17.97 9.44
CA PRO A 239 -11.15 -18.36 10.03
C PRO A 239 -11.22 -18.24 11.56
N ASN A 240 -10.08 -18.48 12.24
CA ASN A 240 -9.97 -18.44 13.70
C ASN A 240 -9.10 -17.26 14.20
N GLY A 241 -8.55 -16.45 13.29
CA GLY A 241 -7.74 -15.27 13.60
C GLY A 241 -8.60 -14.01 13.47
N VAL A 242 -9.44 -13.80 14.47
CA VAL A 242 -10.50 -12.78 14.49
C VAL A 242 -10.47 -12.04 15.81
N ALA A 243 -10.46 -10.71 15.76
CA ALA A 243 -10.80 -9.86 16.88
C ALA A 243 -12.28 -9.47 16.77
N VAL A 244 -12.97 -9.37 17.89
CA VAL A 244 -14.43 -9.20 17.97
C VAL A 244 -14.77 -7.90 18.68
N MET A 245 -15.80 -7.21 18.18
CA MET A 245 -16.56 -6.26 18.98
C MET A 245 -17.97 -6.82 19.16
N GLU A 246 -18.38 -7.01 20.41
CA GLU A 246 -19.76 -7.29 20.79
C GLU A 246 -20.39 -5.99 21.33
N ALA A 247 -21.57 -5.64 20.83
CA ALA A 247 -22.40 -4.59 21.41
C ALA A 247 -23.76 -5.17 21.79
N ARG A 248 -24.20 -4.93 23.02
CA ARG A 248 -25.50 -5.33 23.55
C ARG A 248 -26.32 -4.10 23.94
N GLN A 249 -27.64 -4.17 23.76
CA GLN A 249 -28.59 -3.20 24.34
C GLN A 249 -29.76 -3.96 24.97
N GLU A 250 -30.26 -3.45 26.10
CA GLU A 250 -31.56 -3.80 26.66
C GLU A 250 -32.38 -2.53 26.91
N LEU A 251 -33.64 -2.54 26.50
CA LEU A 251 -34.63 -1.50 26.75
C LEU A 251 -35.89 -2.16 27.34
N SER A 252 -36.06 -2.11 28.67
CA SER A 252 -37.11 -2.85 29.40
C SER A 252 -38.06 -1.91 30.15
N LEU A 253 -39.38 -2.14 30.00
CA LEU A 253 -40.44 -1.27 30.50
C LEU A 253 -40.56 -1.36 32.03
N VAL A 254 -40.33 -0.24 32.72
CA VAL A 254 -40.43 -0.13 34.18
C VAL A 254 -41.85 0.29 34.61
N GLY A 255 -42.55 1.06 33.78
CA GLY A 255 -43.94 1.44 34.04
C GLY A 255 -44.44 2.61 33.18
N THR A 256 -45.61 3.14 33.54
CA THR A 256 -46.17 4.35 32.90
C THR A 256 -46.60 5.38 33.95
N LYS A 257 -46.53 6.66 33.59
CA LYS A 257 -46.84 7.82 34.45
C LYS A 257 -47.80 8.78 33.74
N ARG A 258 -48.38 9.68 34.54
CA ARG A 258 -48.96 10.97 34.13
C ARG A 258 -48.30 12.04 35.03
N PRO A 259 -48.02 13.29 34.58
CA PRO A 259 -48.29 13.89 33.27
C PRO A 259 -47.40 13.38 32.11
N PRO A 260 -47.65 13.83 30.86
CA PRO A 260 -46.69 13.75 29.75
C PRO A 260 -45.37 14.50 30.03
N ILE A 261 -44.35 14.29 29.21
CA ILE A 261 -43.09 15.05 29.25
C ILE A 261 -43.37 16.52 28.91
N SER A 262 -42.75 17.45 29.63
CA SER A 262 -42.83 18.89 29.36
C SER A 262 -42.38 19.23 27.93
N ALA A 263 -43.05 20.21 27.31
CA ALA A 263 -42.67 20.71 25.99
C ALA A 263 -41.21 21.24 25.99
N PRO A 264 -40.47 21.13 24.87
CA PRO A 264 -39.12 21.68 24.76
C PRO A 264 -39.10 23.20 24.99
N THR A 265 -38.22 23.67 25.88
CA THR A 265 -38.03 25.10 26.16
C THR A 265 -37.24 25.82 25.07
N SER A 266 -36.46 25.08 24.27
CA SER A 266 -35.62 25.58 23.18
C SER A 266 -36.14 25.13 21.81
N GLN A 267 -35.79 25.89 20.77
CA GLN A 267 -36.12 25.55 19.39
C GLN A 267 -35.36 24.27 18.97
N LEU A 268 -36.08 23.33 18.36
CA LEU A 268 -35.50 22.07 17.88
C LEU A 268 -35.23 22.13 16.37
N GLN A 269 -34.00 21.80 15.97
CA GLN A 269 -33.59 21.65 14.57
C GLN A 269 -33.75 20.20 14.09
N LYS A 270 -33.98 20.00 12.79
CA LYS A 270 -34.18 18.68 12.17
C LYS A 270 -32.84 18.00 11.87
N GLN A 271 -32.54 16.92 12.58
CA GLN A 271 -31.28 16.19 12.53
C GLN A 271 -31.26 15.01 11.52
N GLY A 272 -32.22 14.95 10.59
CA GLY A 272 -32.38 13.81 9.68
C GLY A 272 -33.04 12.59 10.35
N SER A 273 -32.69 11.38 9.94
CA SER A 273 -33.34 10.12 10.37
C SER A 273 -32.46 9.29 11.34
N LEU A 274 -32.88 8.04 11.61
CA LEU A 274 -32.11 7.05 12.38
C LEU A 274 -30.67 6.82 11.89
N ARG A 275 -30.37 7.06 10.60
CA ARG A 275 -29.03 6.81 10.03
C ARG A 275 -27.96 7.55 10.83
N TYR A 276 -26.90 6.85 11.22
CA TYR A 276 -25.76 7.45 11.90
C TYR A 276 -25.19 8.63 11.11
N HIS A 277 -24.91 9.74 11.82
CA HIS A 277 -24.27 10.91 11.25
C HIS A 277 -22.84 11.01 11.76
N PHE A 278 -21.87 10.85 10.86
CA PHE A 278 -20.46 11.13 11.16
C PHE A 278 -20.26 12.64 11.30
N SER A 279 -19.52 13.09 12.31
CA SER A 279 -19.14 14.50 12.40
C SER A 279 -18.33 14.91 11.15
N GLY A 280 -18.50 16.16 10.70
CA GLY A 280 -17.56 16.77 9.74
C GLY A 280 -16.16 16.83 10.36
N GLU A 281 -16.13 17.22 11.63
CA GLU A 281 -15.01 17.14 12.55
C GLU A 281 -14.74 15.71 13.04
N LEU A 282 -14.18 14.85 12.17
CA LEU A 282 -13.58 13.57 12.58
C LEU A 282 -12.14 13.77 13.06
N LEU A 283 -11.97 14.76 13.94
CA LEU A 283 -10.69 15.35 14.31
C LEU A 283 -9.74 14.35 14.97
N GLN A 284 -10.21 13.63 16.00
CA GLN A 284 -9.38 12.76 16.83
C GLN A 284 -8.81 11.60 16.02
N MET A 285 -7.50 11.63 15.80
CA MET A 285 -6.69 10.56 15.21
C MET A 285 -6.67 9.32 16.12
N PRO A 286 -6.34 8.12 15.60
CA PRO A 286 -6.09 6.92 16.41
C PRO A 286 -4.72 7.02 17.13
N ILE A 287 -4.65 7.98 18.05
CA ILE A 287 -3.56 8.32 18.96
C ILE A 287 -4.18 8.60 20.35
N PRO A 288 -3.43 8.61 21.45
CA PRO A 288 -3.97 8.96 22.77
C PRO A 288 -4.77 10.27 22.78
N LEU A 289 -5.90 10.28 23.51
CA LEU A 289 -6.78 11.45 23.64
C LEU A 289 -6.01 12.70 24.08
N ILE A 290 -6.39 13.84 23.50
CA ILE A 290 -5.86 15.15 23.85
C ILE A 290 -7.02 16.06 24.22
N ARG A 291 -7.03 16.57 25.45
CA ARG A 291 -8.05 17.54 25.88
C ARG A 291 -7.67 18.94 25.43
N ILE A 292 -8.21 19.36 24.28
CA ILE A 292 -8.00 20.70 23.76
C ILE A 292 -8.80 21.71 24.60
N LYS A 293 -8.13 22.73 25.15
CA LYS A 293 -8.76 23.83 25.91
C LYS A 293 -8.28 25.20 25.45
N ASN A 294 -6.97 25.42 25.55
CA ASN A 294 -6.28 26.61 25.04
C ASN A 294 -5.32 26.12 23.94
N PRO A 295 -5.72 26.15 22.66
CA PRO A 295 -4.90 25.62 21.57
C PRO A 295 -3.59 26.37 21.42
N ASP A 296 -3.54 27.70 21.59
CA ASP A 296 -2.34 28.51 21.43
C ASP A 296 -1.22 28.13 22.42
N LEU A 297 -1.59 27.98 23.69
CA LEU A 297 -0.67 27.52 24.74
C LEU A 297 -0.23 26.07 24.49
N GLN A 298 -1.17 25.19 24.12
CA GLN A 298 -0.89 23.77 23.86
C GLN A 298 0.00 23.56 22.62
N LEU A 299 -0.20 24.33 21.55
CA LEU A 299 0.65 24.33 20.36
C LEU A 299 2.08 24.76 20.72
N THR A 300 2.21 25.92 21.38
CA THR A 300 3.51 26.50 21.77
C THR A 300 4.30 25.54 22.65
N GLU A 301 3.65 24.93 23.64
CA GLU A 301 4.31 24.02 24.58
C GLU A 301 4.59 22.64 23.98
N THR A 302 3.66 22.07 23.20
CA THR A 302 3.88 20.78 22.51
C THR A 302 5.07 20.85 21.55
N LEU A 303 5.23 21.97 20.82
CA LEU A 303 6.35 22.16 19.91
C LEU A 303 7.70 22.26 20.64
N ARG A 304 7.75 22.94 21.80
CA ARG A 304 8.96 22.99 22.66
C ARG A 304 9.33 21.61 23.20
N GLN A 305 8.37 20.88 23.78
CA GLN A 305 8.59 19.53 24.30
C GLN A 305 9.10 18.56 23.22
N LEU A 306 8.52 18.66 22.03
CA LEU A 306 8.90 17.90 20.84
C LEU A 306 10.37 18.14 20.43
N VAL A 307 10.81 19.40 20.36
CA VAL A 307 12.21 19.73 20.04
C VAL A 307 13.16 19.30 21.16
N GLN A 308 12.82 19.57 22.42
CA GLN A 308 13.64 19.17 23.58
C GLN A 308 13.83 17.66 23.68
N ASN A 309 12.79 16.86 23.43
CA ASN A 309 12.91 15.39 23.46
C ASN A 309 13.77 14.89 22.29
N ASN A 310 13.60 15.48 21.10
CA ASN A 310 14.48 15.22 19.96
C ASN A 310 15.95 15.58 20.24
N GLU A 311 16.22 16.66 20.99
CA GLU A 311 17.58 17.06 21.39
C GLU A 311 18.20 16.11 22.42
N LYS A 312 17.41 15.63 23.39
CA LYS A 312 17.78 14.54 24.33
C LYS A 312 18.00 13.18 23.64
N GLY A 313 17.71 13.07 22.34
CA GLY A 313 17.83 11.83 21.55
C GLY A 313 16.58 10.93 21.59
N ASP A 314 15.58 11.33 22.37
CA ASP A 314 14.33 10.60 22.60
C ASP A 314 13.36 10.80 21.44
N THR A 315 13.49 9.92 20.44
CA THR A 315 12.78 10.04 19.16
C THR A 315 11.38 9.40 19.21
N LYS A 316 11.12 8.51 20.19
CA LYS A 316 9.79 7.93 20.41
C LYS A 316 8.84 9.00 20.95
N GLU A 317 9.24 9.68 22.01
CA GLU A 317 8.42 10.70 22.64
C GLU A 317 8.32 11.96 21.76
N ALA A 318 9.37 12.29 20.99
CA ALA A 318 9.28 13.33 19.95
C ALA A 318 8.32 12.95 18.82
N SER A 319 8.27 11.68 18.39
CA SER A 319 7.31 11.17 17.39
C SER A 319 5.87 11.21 17.93
N ALA A 320 5.66 10.82 19.18
CA ALA A 320 4.36 10.94 19.85
C ALA A 320 3.91 12.41 19.94
N LYS A 321 4.80 13.33 20.34
CA LYS A 321 4.53 14.77 20.39
C LYS A 321 4.28 15.38 19.01
N PHE A 322 4.93 14.89 17.96
CA PHE A 322 4.63 15.27 16.57
C PHE A 322 3.20 14.89 16.17
N LEU A 323 2.74 13.68 16.50
CA LEU A 323 1.34 13.28 16.27
C LEU A 323 0.35 14.13 17.10
N GLN A 324 0.69 14.48 18.34
CA GLN A 324 -0.09 15.43 19.15
C GLN A 324 -0.16 16.82 18.48
N MET A 325 0.94 17.30 17.91
CA MET A 325 0.99 18.57 17.18
C MET A 325 0.14 18.54 15.89
N VAL A 326 0.13 17.41 15.15
CA VAL A 326 -0.76 17.21 13.98
C VAL A 326 -2.23 17.33 14.40
N GLN A 327 -2.59 16.78 15.57
CA GLN A 327 -3.95 16.84 16.10
C GLN A 327 -4.38 18.27 16.46
N LEU A 328 -3.49 19.08 17.04
CA LEU A 328 -3.77 20.48 17.38
C LEU A 328 -3.91 21.37 16.13
N PHE A 329 -3.03 21.22 15.13
CA PHE A 329 -3.13 21.98 13.88
C PHE A 329 -4.38 21.65 13.01
N ARG A 330 -5.14 20.60 13.35
CA ARG A 330 -6.44 20.33 12.69
C ARG A 330 -7.57 21.24 13.16
N VAL A 331 -7.44 21.86 14.34
CA VAL A 331 -8.42 22.79 14.91
C VAL A 331 -7.92 24.24 15.03
N ALA A 332 -6.62 24.47 14.83
CA ALA A 332 -6.03 25.80 14.85
C ALA A 332 -6.55 26.67 13.69
N THR A 333 -6.99 27.89 14.00
CA THR A 333 -7.36 28.89 12.99
C THR A 333 -6.12 29.52 12.36
N LEU A 334 -6.27 30.16 11.20
CA LEU A 334 -5.18 30.83 10.51
C LEU A 334 -4.35 31.76 11.41
N ASP A 335 -5.00 32.62 12.20
CA ASP A 335 -4.33 33.64 13.03
C ASP A 335 -3.45 33.01 14.13
N GLN A 336 -3.86 31.85 14.66
CA GLN A 336 -3.11 31.08 15.64
C GLN A 336 -1.86 30.43 15.01
N ILE A 337 -1.98 29.97 13.77
CA ILE A 337 -0.86 29.44 12.97
C ILE A 337 0.13 30.58 12.63
N GLU A 338 -0.37 31.78 12.30
CA GLU A 338 0.45 32.98 12.07
C GLU A 338 1.21 33.42 13.34
N SER A 339 0.52 33.47 14.49
CA SER A 339 1.12 33.80 15.80
C SER A 339 2.24 32.83 16.19
N LEU A 340 2.02 31.54 16.01
CA LEU A 340 3.01 30.50 16.30
C LEU A 340 4.19 30.55 15.30
N TRP A 341 3.94 30.84 14.03
CA TRP A 341 5.01 31.06 13.04
C TRP A 341 5.91 32.23 13.44
N LEU A 342 5.32 33.38 13.81
CA LEU A 342 6.10 34.57 14.19
C LEU A 342 7.00 34.34 15.41
N GLN A 343 6.61 33.46 16.32
CA GLN A 343 7.46 33.06 17.47
C GLN A 343 8.68 32.22 17.04
N PHE A 344 8.51 31.25 16.14
CA PHE A 344 9.54 30.23 15.84
C PHE A 344 10.20 30.34 14.45
N VAL A 345 9.81 31.30 13.61
CA VAL A 345 10.26 31.42 12.20
C VAL A 345 11.78 31.43 12.00
N ASN A 346 12.53 31.97 12.98
CA ASN A 346 13.98 32.12 12.97
C ASN A 346 14.73 30.95 13.65
N GLU A 347 14.02 30.04 14.34
CA GLU A 347 14.64 28.96 15.11
C GLU A 347 14.80 27.70 14.26
N LEU A 348 16.02 27.46 13.77
CA LEU A 348 16.35 26.35 12.87
C LEU A 348 15.91 24.95 13.39
N PRO A 349 15.98 24.60 14.70
CA PRO A 349 15.51 23.30 15.18
C PRO A 349 13.99 23.09 15.04
N TYR A 350 13.20 24.16 15.09
CA TYR A 350 11.73 24.13 15.16
C TYR A 350 11.10 24.10 13.76
N ARG A 351 11.69 24.82 12.82
CA ARG A 351 11.17 25.08 11.47
C ARG A 351 10.80 23.81 10.67
N PRO A 352 11.58 22.71 10.66
CA PRO A 352 11.21 21.48 9.93
C PRO A 352 9.98 20.78 10.51
N TRP A 353 9.87 20.74 11.85
CA TRP A 353 8.74 20.13 12.54
C TRP A 353 7.46 20.95 12.31
N PHE A 354 7.53 22.27 12.44
CA PHE A 354 6.41 23.17 12.16
C PHE A 354 5.84 22.97 10.74
N LEU A 355 6.70 23.06 9.72
CA LEU A 355 6.29 22.92 8.31
C LEU A 355 5.71 21.54 7.98
N SER A 356 6.34 20.46 8.48
CA SER A 356 5.86 19.10 8.25
C SER A 356 4.54 18.83 8.95
N THR A 357 4.33 19.40 10.14
CA THR A 357 3.08 19.23 10.89
C THR A 357 1.92 19.96 10.21
N ILE A 358 2.14 21.18 9.71
CA ILE A 358 1.16 21.92 8.90
C ILE A 358 0.72 21.15 7.65
N CYS A 359 1.67 20.47 6.98
CA CYS A 359 1.36 19.60 5.85
C CYS A 359 0.53 18.38 6.29
N ALA A 360 0.95 17.69 7.36
CA ALA A 360 0.30 16.48 7.87
C ALA A 360 -1.08 16.71 8.51
N ALA A 361 -1.35 17.92 9.03
CA ALA A 361 -2.66 18.29 9.57
C ALA A 361 -3.74 18.33 8.49
N GLY A 362 -3.40 18.79 7.28
CA GLY A 362 -4.27 18.70 6.11
C GLY A 362 -5.60 19.45 6.19
N ALA A 363 -5.68 20.51 7.02
CA ALA A 363 -6.85 21.35 7.20
C ALA A 363 -6.91 22.48 6.14
N THR A 364 -8.08 23.10 5.98
CA THR A 364 -8.28 24.23 5.04
C THR A 364 -7.35 25.40 5.37
N ASP A 365 -7.19 25.70 6.67
CA ASP A 365 -6.43 26.85 7.15
C ASP A 365 -4.91 26.62 7.11
N THR A 366 -4.43 25.41 7.45
CA THR A 366 -3.00 25.07 7.30
C THR A 366 -2.56 25.10 5.82
N PHE A 367 -3.46 24.73 4.91
CA PHE A 367 -3.25 24.82 3.46
C PHE A 367 -3.28 26.28 2.95
N ARG A 368 -4.14 27.13 3.51
CA ARG A 368 -4.18 28.59 3.20
C ARG A 368 -2.91 29.29 3.67
N PHE A 369 -2.47 29.02 4.90
CA PHE A 369 -1.21 29.52 5.46
C PHE A 369 -0.01 29.20 4.56
N LEU A 370 0.12 27.94 4.11
CA LEU A 370 1.23 27.55 3.23
C LEU A 370 1.20 28.31 1.90
N LYS A 371 0.01 28.57 1.33
CA LYS A 371 -0.16 29.39 0.13
C LYS A 371 0.33 30.82 0.33
N GLN A 372 0.04 31.41 1.49
CA GLN A 372 0.48 32.77 1.86
C GLN A 372 2.01 32.81 2.01
N LYS A 373 2.61 31.95 2.85
CA LYS A 373 4.06 32.01 3.12
C LYS A 373 4.95 31.65 1.92
N ILE A 374 4.42 30.95 0.91
CA ILE A 374 5.07 30.79 -0.40
C ILE A 374 4.92 32.05 -1.28
N HIS A 375 3.76 32.72 -1.24
CA HIS A 375 3.54 33.99 -1.96
C HIS A 375 4.41 35.14 -1.42
N ASP A 376 4.54 35.20 -0.09
CA ASP A 376 5.28 36.20 0.69
C ASP A 376 6.82 35.98 0.69
N GLU A 377 7.32 35.04 -0.13
CA GLU A 377 8.72 34.61 -0.23
C GLU A 377 9.36 34.20 1.12
N LYS A 378 8.57 33.66 2.07
CA LYS A 378 9.03 33.25 3.43
C LYS A 378 9.48 31.79 3.53
N LEU A 379 9.22 30.98 2.51
CA LEU A 379 9.80 29.65 2.33
C LEU A 379 10.83 29.70 1.19
N ASN A 380 11.97 29.05 1.37
CA ASN A 380 12.96 28.91 0.31
C ASN A 380 12.54 27.84 -0.73
N ILE A 381 13.26 27.78 -1.86
CA ILE A 381 12.92 26.90 -2.99
C ILE A 381 12.83 25.43 -2.60
N TRP A 382 13.72 24.96 -1.70
CA TRP A 382 13.74 23.56 -1.26
C TRP A 382 12.66 23.27 -0.22
N GLU A 383 12.40 24.20 0.71
CA GLU A 383 11.28 24.10 1.65
C GLU A 383 9.95 23.96 0.91
N ALA A 384 9.68 24.87 -0.04
CA ALA A 384 8.48 24.81 -0.87
C ALA A 384 8.41 23.51 -1.70
N ALA A 385 9.53 23.02 -2.24
CA ALA A 385 9.58 21.78 -3.00
C ALA A 385 9.31 20.52 -2.15
N VAL A 386 9.59 20.55 -0.84
CA VAL A 386 9.28 19.45 0.10
C VAL A 386 7.86 19.58 0.69
N THR A 387 7.41 20.80 1.01
CA THR A 387 6.08 21.01 1.61
C THR A 387 4.94 20.86 0.61
N LEU A 388 5.09 21.34 -0.63
CA LEU A 388 4.00 21.29 -1.62
C LEU A 388 3.49 19.85 -1.90
N PRO A 389 4.34 18.83 -2.13
CA PRO A 389 3.89 17.45 -2.31
C PRO A 389 3.15 16.90 -1.10
N LEU A 390 3.67 17.15 0.12
CA LEU A 390 3.09 16.66 1.37
C LEU A 390 1.73 17.31 1.63
N ALA A 391 1.62 18.62 1.46
CA ALA A 391 0.38 19.37 1.62
C ALA A 391 -0.71 18.87 0.66
N PHE A 392 -0.44 18.79 -0.66
CA PHE A 392 -1.41 18.26 -1.63
C PHE A 392 -1.75 16.78 -1.40
N HIS A 393 -0.86 15.99 -0.80
CA HIS A 393 -1.13 14.60 -0.43
C HIS A 393 -2.12 14.50 0.75
N PHE A 394 -1.83 15.18 1.86
CA PHE A 394 -2.59 15.03 3.10
C PHE A 394 -3.89 15.83 3.12
N VAL A 395 -3.95 17.01 2.48
CA VAL A 395 -5.08 17.95 2.62
C VAL A 395 -6.45 17.33 2.33
N THR A 396 -7.43 17.62 3.19
CA THR A 396 -8.79 17.08 3.11
C THR A 396 -9.58 17.78 1.99
N PRO A 397 -10.10 17.05 0.99
CA PRO A 397 -10.77 17.65 -0.16
C PRO A 397 -12.22 18.07 0.18
N ASN A 398 -12.40 19.34 0.55
CA ASN A 398 -13.70 20.01 0.63
C ASN A 398 -13.78 21.15 -0.41
N LYS A 399 -14.95 21.80 -0.55
CA LYS A 399 -15.19 22.85 -1.55
C LYS A 399 -14.21 24.03 -1.41
N GLN A 400 -14.05 24.56 -0.19
CA GLN A 400 -13.15 25.68 0.10
C GLN A 400 -11.69 25.32 -0.18
N THR A 401 -11.25 24.11 0.18
CA THR A 401 -9.88 23.66 -0.11
C THR A 401 -9.64 23.53 -1.61
N LEU A 402 -10.62 23.05 -2.40
CA LEU A 402 -10.51 22.95 -3.86
C LEU A 402 -10.43 24.33 -4.53
N GLU A 403 -11.18 25.31 -4.01
CA GLU A 403 -11.10 26.73 -4.40
C GLU A 403 -9.72 27.31 -4.07
N ILE A 404 -9.19 27.08 -2.85
CA ILE A 404 -7.83 27.50 -2.48
C ILE A 404 -6.78 26.83 -3.38
N ALA A 405 -6.93 25.53 -3.67
CA ALA A 405 -6.00 24.74 -4.48
C ALA A 405 -5.87 25.25 -5.93
N SER A 406 -6.95 25.78 -6.53
CA SER A 406 -6.84 26.39 -7.86
C SER A 406 -6.00 27.68 -7.83
N THR A 407 -6.02 28.45 -6.74
CA THR A 407 -5.20 29.66 -6.59
C THR A 407 -3.69 29.40 -6.46
N PHE A 408 -3.26 28.15 -6.23
CA PHE A 408 -1.83 27.80 -6.35
C PHE A 408 -1.39 27.77 -7.83
N LEU A 409 -2.28 27.39 -8.76
CA LEU A 409 -1.99 27.27 -10.20
C LEU A 409 -1.68 28.63 -10.85
N THR A 410 -2.19 29.72 -10.27
CA THR A 410 -2.00 31.10 -10.74
C THR A 410 -1.05 31.92 -9.87
N CYS A 411 -0.48 31.36 -8.80
CA CYS A 411 0.38 32.10 -7.87
C CYS A 411 1.73 32.47 -8.53
N PRO A 412 2.10 33.77 -8.63
CA PRO A 412 3.29 34.20 -9.37
C PRO A 412 4.59 33.52 -8.93
N GLN A 413 4.82 33.38 -7.62
CA GLN A 413 6.04 32.75 -7.09
C GLN A 413 6.19 31.29 -7.50
N ILE A 414 5.07 30.57 -7.58
CA ILE A 414 5.01 29.17 -8.00
C ILE A 414 5.24 29.07 -9.51
N GLN A 415 4.74 30.03 -10.30
CA GLN A 415 4.99 30.05 -11.75
C GLN A 415 6.42 30.48 -12.10
N LYS A 416 7.09 31.33 -11.29
CA LYS A 416 8.52 31.67 -11.45
C LYS A 416 9.43 30.43 -11.38
N VAL A 417 9.07 29.41 -10.58
CA VAL A 417 9.92 28.24 -10.30
C VAL A 417 9.33 26.98 -10.95
N LEU A 418 9.93 26.55 -12.06
CA LEU A 418 9.45 25.40 -12.85
C LEU A 418 9.17 24.14 -12.02
N MET A 419 10.02 23.81 -11.04
CA MET A 419 9.81 22.66 -10.16
C MET A 419 8.54 22.79 -9.29
N HIS A 420 8.24 23.99 -8.77
CA HIS A 420 7.02 24.22 -7.99
C HIS A 420 5.78 24.17 -8.88
N ARG A 421 5.84 24.80 -10.07
CA ARG A 421 4.80 24.72 -11.09
C ARG A 421 4.44 23.27 -11.44
N ILE A 422 5.44 22.43 -11.70
CA ILE A 422 5.25 20.99 -11.96
C ILE A 422 4.56 20.30 -10.77
N ILE A 423 5.11 20.44 -9.55
CA ILE A 423 4.56 19.81 -8.35
C ILE A 423 3.10 20.23 -8.10
N VAL A 424 2.76 21.49 -8.30
CA VAL A 424 1.41 22.03 -8.03
C VAL A 424 0.37 21.51 -9.02
N TYR A 425 0.66 21.48 -10.33
CA TYR A 425 -0.27 20.91 -11.32
C TYR A 425 -0.49 19.40 -11.08
N LEU A 426 0.58 18.66 -10.74
CA LEU A 426 0.50 17.24 -10.36
C LEU A 426 -0.28 17.02 -9.06
N GLY A 427 -0.07 17.88 -8.06
CA GLY A 427 -0.76 17.87 -6.78
C GLY A 427 -2.25 18.19 -6.92
N TYR A 428 -2.61 19.19 -7.71
CA TYR A 428 -4.00 19.54 -8.02
C TYR A 428 -4.73 18.37 -8.69
N GLY A 429 -4.13 17.75 -9.72
CA GLY A 429 -4.69 16.54 -10.33
C GLY A 429 -4.87 15.39 -9.33
N SER A 430 -3.93 15.21 -8.39
CA SER A 430 -4.04 14.20 -7.33
C SER A 430 -5.20 14.50 -6.36
N MET A 431 -5.40 15.77 -6.01
CA MET A 431 -6.47 16.23 -5.14
C MET A 431 -7.85 16.07 -5.80
N VAL A 432 -7.98 16.36 -7.11
CA VAL A 432 -9.19 16.07 -7.88
C VAL A 432 -9.50 14.57 -7.86
N ASN A 433 -8.48 13.70 -8.03
CA ASN A 433 -8.68 12.25 -7.91
C ASN A 433 -9.09 11.81 -6.49
N LYS A 434 -8.56 12.46 -5.45
CA LYS A 434 -8.92 12.22 -4.03
C LYS A 434 -10.38 12.58 -3.76
N HIS A 435 -10.87 13.69 -4.31
CA HIS A 435 -12.27 14.13 -4.22
C HIS A 435 -13.21 13.23 -5.04
N CYS A 436 -12.91 13.01 -6.31
CA CYS A 436 -13.73 12.20 -7.23
C CYS A 436 -13.55 10.68 -7.07
N ALA A 437 -12.88 10.24 -6.00
CA ALA A 437 -12.95 8.88 -5.46
C ALA A 437 -13.93 8.74 -4.28
N GLN A 438 -14.41 9.86 -3.71
CA GLN A 438 -15.38 9.89 -2.61
C GLN A 438 -16.76 10.39 -3.04
N ALA A 439 -16.83 11.28 -4.04
CA ALA A 439 -18.09 11.79 -4.58
C ALA A 439 -18.79 10.78 -5.51
N LEU A 440 -20.13 10.74 -5.46
CA LEU A 440 -20.98 9.94 -6.37
C LEU A 440 -20.88 10.40 -7.83
N LEU A 441 -20.68 11.70 -8.04
CA LEU A 441 -20.45 12.32 -9.34
C LEU A 441 -19.27 13.30 -9.21
N CYS A 442 -18.41 13.35 -10.23
CA CYS A 442 -17.27 14.28 -10.28
C CYS A 442 -17.67 15.56 -11.04
N PRO A 443 -17.58 16.76 -10.42
CA PRO A 443 -17.83 18.02 -11.11
C PRO A 443 -16.80 18.24 -12.23
N ASN A 444 -17.25 18.67 -13.42
CA ASN A 444 -16.37 18.87 -14.58
C ASN A 444 -15.48 20.11 -14.42
N GLU A 445 -15.92 21.08 -13.62
CA GLU A 445 -15.28 22.36 -13.36
C GLU A 445 -13.91 22.16 -12.71
N LEU A 446 -13.75 21.10 -11.91
CA LEU A 446 -12.48 20.70 -11.29
C LEU A 446 -11.44 20.17 -12.28
N LEU A 447 -11.86 19.81 -13.51
CA LEU A 447 -10.96 19.38 -14.58
C LEU A 447 -10.58 20.54 -15.52
N GLN A 448 -11.32 21.65 -15.48
CA GLN A 448 -11.16 22.75 -16.43
C GLN A 448 -9.73 23.35 -16.41
N PRO A 449 -9.09 23.66 -15.26
CA PRO A 449 -7.71 24.20 -15.25
C PRO A 449 -6.67 23.25 -15.87
N LEU A 450 -6.93 21.95 -15.88
CA LEU A 450 -6.05 20.95 -16.50
C LEU A 450 -6.32 20.82 -18.01
N HIS A 451 -7.56 21.06 -18.45
CA HIS A 451 -7.95 21.09 -19.86
C HIS A 451 -7.51 22.40 -20.53
N ASP A 452 -7.50 23.51 -19.80
CA ASP A 452 -7.01 24.81 -20.23
C ASP A 452 -5.51 24.77 -20.49
N LEU A 453 -4.69 24.32 -19.51
CA LEU A 453 -3.24 24.14 -19.70
C LEU A 453 -2.94 23.22 -20.91
N ALA A 454 -3.68 22.11 -21.06
CA ALA A 454 -3.50 21.22 -22.21
C ALA A 454 -3.79 21.94 -23.55
N THR A 455 -4.81 22.81 -23.58
CA THR A 455 -5.20 23.53 -24.80
C THR A 455 -4.23 24.67 -25.11
N GLU A 456 -3.78 25.42 -24.10
CA GLU A 456 -2.80 26.49 -24.21
C GLU A 456 -1.42 25.97 -24.63
N ALA A 457 -0.95 24.87 -24.03
CA ALA A 457 0.30 24.22 -24.42
C ALA A 457 0.25 23.75 -25.88
N THR A 458 -0.90 23.23 -26.33
CA THR A 458 -1.12 22.81 -27.72
C THR A 458 -1.09 24.00 -28.69
N SER A 459 -1.70 25.14 -28.34
CA SER A 459 -1.70 26.32 -29.22
C SER A 459 -0.35 27.04 -29.28
N LYS A 460 0.46 26.95 -28.21
CA LYS A 460 1.83 27.48 -28.16
C LYS A 460 2.90 26.54 -28.72
N GLY A 461 2.59 25.26 -28.91
CA GLY A 461 3.58 24.24 -29.29
C GLY A 461 4.51 23.81 -28.16
N ASP A 462 4.21 24.14 -26.89
CA ASP A 462 5.07 23.85 -25.74
C ASP A 462 4.97 22.37 -25.30
N ALA A 463 5.93 21.56 -25.74
CA ALA A 463 5.99 20.14 -25.39
C ALA A 463 6.18 19.87 -23.88
N LYS A 464 6.76 20.80 -23.11
CA LYS A 464 6.94 20.64 -21.65
C LYS A 464 5.60 20.82 -20.94
N ASP A 465 4.85 21.85 -21.31
CA ASP A 465 3.51 22.08 -20.75
C ASP A 465 2.48 21.05 -21.24
N MET A 466 2.61 20.54 -22.47
CA MET A 466 1.81 19.39 -22.93
C MET A 466 2.06 18.16 -22.05
N SER A 467 3.34 17.84 -21.77
CA SER A 467 3.71 16.72 -20.91
C SER A 467 3.20 16.92 -19.48
N LEU A 468 3.34 18.12 -18.91
CA LEU A 468 2.79 18.47 -17.59
C LEU A 468 1.27 18.31 -17.52
N ALA A 469 0.54 18.84 -18.51
CA ALA A 469 -0.92 18.77 -18.56
C ALA A 469 -1.41 17.32 -18.67
N LEU A 470 -0.81 16.51 -19.54
CA LEU A 470 -1.14 15.09 -19.70
C LEU A 470 -0.88 14.29 -18.42
N LYS A 471 0.22 14.57 -17.71
CA LYS A 471 0.54 13.94 -16.42
C LYS A 471 -0.42 14.36 -15.30
N ALA A 472 -0.77 15.65 -15.22
CA ALA A 472 -1.76 16.15 -14.25
C ALA A 472 -3.17 15.58 -14.52
N ILE A 473 -3.57 15.48 -15.79
CA ILE A 473 -4.79 14.76 -16.22
C ILE A 473 -4.71 13.27 -15.86
N GLY A 474 -3.55 12.63 -16.01
CA GLY A 474 -3.28 11.25 -15.56
C GLY A 474 -3.28 11.08 -14.04
N ASN A 475 -3.04 12.15 -13.28
CA ASN A 475 -3.25 12.18 -11.84
C ASN A 475 -4.75 12.23 -11.50
N ALA A 476 -5.50 13.15 -12.11
CA ALA A 476 -6.96 13.25 -11.96
C ALA A 476 -7.69 11.96 -12.37
N GLY A 477 -7.34 11.38 -13.52
CA GLY A 477 -7.78 10.04 -13.92
C GLY A 477 -9.27 9.91 -14.25
N GLU A 478 -9.93 11.00 -14.61
CA GLU A 478 -11.38 11.05 -14.84
C GLU A 478 -11.80 10.83 -16.31
N PRO A 479 -12.86 10.04 -16.58
CA PRO A 479 -13.34 9.74 -17.94
C PRO A 479 -13.63 10.96 -18.82
N ALA A 480 -14.12 12.07 -18.23
CA ALA A 480 -14.41 13.31 -18.96
C ALA A 480 -13.18 13.87 -19.71
N SER A 481 -11.97 13.61 -19.20
CA SER A 481 -10.72 14.04 -19.83
C SER A 481 -10.33 13.24 -21.08
N MET A 482 -10.96 12.08 -21.38
CA MET A 482 -10.60 11.26 -22.55
C MET A 482 -10.66 12.05 -23.86
N LYS A 483 -11.71 12.86 -24.07
CA LYS A 483 -11.86 13.70 -25.28
C LYS A 483 -10.76 14.76 -25.44
N ARG A 484 -9.99 15.06 -24.40
CA ARG A 484 -8.82 15.96 -24.45
C ARG A 484 -7.54 15.18 -24.69
N ILE A 485 -7.33 14.06 -23.98
CA ILE A 485 -6.18 13.17 -24.17
C ILE A 485 -6.09 12.67 -25.63
N LEU A 486 -7.23 12.29 -26.24
CA LEU A 486 -7.26 11.79 -27.63
C LEU A 486 -6.78 12.82 -28.67
N LYS A 487 -6.82 14.13 -28.37
CA LYS A 487 -6.28 15.16 -29.28
C LYS A 487 -4.76 15.05 -29.49
N PHE A 488 -4.05 14.39 -28.57
CA PHE A 488 -2.60 14.20 -28.58
C PHE A 488 -2.15 12.86 -29.19
N LEU A 489 -3.04 12.11 -29.83
CA LEU A 489 -2.74 10.79 -30.43
C LEU A 489 -3.00 10.79 -31.95
N PRO A 490 -1.99 10.51 -32.80
CA PRO A 490 -2.14 10.59 -34.26
C PRO A 490 -3.30 9.75 -34.82
N THR A 491 -3.52 8.56 -34.26
CA THR A 491 -4.61 7.62 -34.63
C THR A 491 -6.02 8.22 -34.44
N PHE A 492 -6.18 9.29 -33.67
CA PHE A 492 -7.46 9.96 -33.40
C PHE A 492 -7.48 11.45 -33.80
N SER A 493 -6.33 12.01 -34.17
CA SER A 493 -6.12 13.44 -34.38
C SER A 493 -4.95 13.62 -35.35
N SER A 494 -5.22 13.92 -36.63
CA SER A 494 -4.18 14.16 -37.62
C SER A 494 -3.24 15.31 -37.23
N ALA A 495 -3.77 16.32 -36.52
CA ALA A 495 -2.99 17.41 -35.94
C ALA A 495 -1.97 16.96 -34.87
N ALA A 496 -2.09 15.77 -34.30
CA ALA A 496 -1.11 15.21 -33.36
C ALA A 496 0.12 14.58 -34.04
N ALA A 497 0.08 14.36 -35.36
CA ALA A 497 1.16 13.68 -36.09
C ALA A 497 2.49 14.46 -36.12
N SER A 498 2.46 15.77 -35.89
CA SER A 498 3.64 16.64 -35.74
C SER A 498 4.19 16.69 -34.30
N LEU A 499 3.47 16.16 -33.31
CA LEU A 499 3.92 16.19 -31.91
C LEU A 499 5.02 15.14 -31.64
N PRO A 500 5.97 15.40 -30.73
CA PRO A 500 7.01 14.42 -30.39
C PRO A 500 6.43 13.10 -29.87
N ASN A 501 7.08 11.97 -30.21
CA ASN A 501 6.68 10.62 -29.76
C ASN A 501 6.53 10.51 -28.24
N ARG A 502 7.27 11.32 -27.47
CA ARG A 502 7.09 11.45 -26.03
C ARG A 502 5.66 11.86 -25.65
N ILE A 503 5.09 12.86 -26.30
CA ILE A 503 3.77 13.42 -25.97
C ILE A 503 2.68 12.37 -26.25
N HIS A 504 2.81 11.61 -27.35
CA HIS A 504 1.95 10.47 -27.62
C HIS A 504 2.04 9.42 -26.50
N ALA A 505 3.24 9.12 -26.01
CA ALA A 505 3.44 8.16 -24.91
C ALA A 505 2.89 8.66 -23.56
N ASP A 506 3.11 9.93 -23.20
CA ASP A 506 2.50 10.55 -22.01
C ASP A 506 0.95 10.54 -22.12
N ALA A 507 0.39 10.80 -23.30
CA ALA A 507 -1.05 10.74 -23.54
C ALA A 507 -1.64 9.32 -23.39
N VAL A 508 -0.97 8.30 -23.92
CA VAL A 508 -1.33 6.90 -23.67
C VAL A 508 -1.28 6.57 -22.17
N LEU A 509 -0.23 6.99 -21.46
CA LEU A 509 -0.08 6.75 -20.03
C LEU A 509 -1.11 7.50 -19.17
N ALA A 510 -1.63 8.65 -19.62
CA ALA A 510 -2.72 9.36 -18.93
C ALA A 510 -4.03 8.55 -18.86
N LEU A 511 -4.33 7.74 -19.89
CA LEU A 511 -5.51 6.86 -19.92
C LEU A 511 -5.49 5.76 -18.84
N ARG A 512 -4.32 5.47 -18.26
CA ARG A 512 -4.07 4.33 -17.36
C ARG A 512 -4.81 4.39 -16.02
N LYS A 513 -5.12 5.60 -15.53
CA LYS A 513 -5.98 5.76 -14.34
C LYS A 513 -7.46 5.73 -14.71
N ILE A 514 -7.81 6.29 -15.87
CA ILE A 514 -9.16 6.24 -16.46
C ILE A 514 -9.60 4.79 -16.73
N ALA A 515 -8.69 3.92 -17.17
CA ALA A 515 -8.88 2.48 -17.37
C ALA A 515 -9.44 1.71 -16.15
N ARG A 516 -9.44 2.34 -14.97
CA ARG A 516 -9.93 1.79 -13.70
C ARG A 516 -11.37 2.22 -13.39
N LYS A 517 -11.87 3.26 -14.08
CA LYS A 517 -13.28 3.71 -14.07
C LYS A 517 -14.01 3.23 -15.33
N ASP A 518 -13.38 3.40 -16.51
CA ASP A 518 -13.86 2.87 -17.79
C ASP A 518 -12.78 1.96 -18.45
N PRO A 519 -12.74 0.66 -18.10
CA PRO A 519 -11.85 -0.30 -18.76
C PRO A 519 -12.30 -0.65 -20.18
N ALA A 520 -13.56 -0.38 -20.57
CA ALA A 520 -14.09 -0.79 -21.86
C ALA A 520 -13.62 0.17 -22.97
N LYS A 521 -13.82 1.47 -22.79
CA LYS A 521 -13.41 2.48 -23.78
C LYS A 521 -11.89 2.62 -23.86
N VAL A 522 -11.18 2.55 -22.73
CA VAL A 522 -9.70 2.60 -22.75
C VAL A 522 -9.09 1.36 -23.41
N ARG A 523 -9.73 0.18 -23.33
CA ARG A 523 -9.30 -1.03 -24.06
C ARG A 523 -9.46 -0.88 -25.57
N GLU A 524 -10.55 -0.27 -26.03
CA GLU A 524 -10.78 0.03 -27.44
C GLU A 524 -9.70 0.99 -27.97
N ILE A 525 -9.46 2.10 -27.25
CA ILE A 525 -8.46 3.11 -27.61
C ILE A 525 -7.05 2.50 -27.66
N THR A 526 -6.63 1.79 -26.62
CA THR A 526 -5.26 1.25 -26.55
C THR A 526 -5.02 0.07 -27.49
N LEU A 527 -6.06 -0.67 -27.88
CA LEU A 527 -5.95 -1.68 -28.94
C LEU A 527 -5.72 -1.03 -30.31
N GLN A 528 -6.39 0.07 -30.64
CA GLN A 528 -6.17 0.79 -31.90
C GLN A 528 -4.74 1.36 -31.96
N VAL A 529 -4.28 2.05 -30.90
CA VAL A 529 -2.90 2.57 -30.79
C VAL A 529 -1.84 1.44 -30.83
N PHE A 530 -2.17 0.24 -30.33
CA PHE A 530 -1.26 -0.90 -30.47
C PHE A 530 -1.18 -1.41 -31.92
N MET A 531 -2.31 -1.53 -32.61
CA MET A 531 -2.39 -2.11 -33.96
C MET A 531 -1.86 -1.15 -35.04
N ASP A 532 -1.85 0.16 -34.79
CA ASP A 532 -1.30 1.19 -35.67
C ASP A 532 0.23 1.04 -35.79
N SER A 533 0.68 0.40 -36.86
CA SER A 533 2.11 0.13 -37.14
C SER A 533 2.89 1.36 -37.61
N THR A 534 2.23 2.51 -37.84
CA THR A 534 2.89 3.77 -38.20
C THR A 534 3.50 4.48 -36.99
N LEU A 535 2.98 4.19 -35.78
CA LEU A 535 3.45 4.79 -34.54
C LEU A 535 4.79 4.22 -34.06
N ALA A 536 5.57 5.07 -33.38
CA ALA A 536 6.84 4.66 -32.79
C ALA A 536 6.69 3.47 -31.81
N PRO A 537 7.62 2.49 -31.81
CA PRO A 537 7.57 1.31 -30.96
C PRO A 537 7.32 1.59 -29.47
N THR A 538 7.85 2.69 -28.94
CA THR A 538 7.68 3.11 -27.54
C THR A 538 6.23 3.49 -27.20
N VAL A 539 5.51 4.15 -28.13
CA VAL A 539 4.09 4.48 -27.98
C VAL A 539 3.24 3.20 -28.01
N ARG A 540 3.53 2.29 -28.94
CA ARG A 540 2.84 0.99 -29.07
C ARG A 540 3.10 0.07 -27.85
N MET A 541 4.32 0.09 -27.30
CA MET A 541 4.65 -0.61 -26.04
C MET A 541 3.95 0.02 -24.83
N ALA A 542 3.86 1.36 -24.73
CA ALA A 542 3.06 2.02 -23.70
C ALA A 542 1.57 1.64 -23.81
N ALA A 543 1.02 1.56 -25.03
CA ALA A 543 -0.35 1.13 -25.26
C ALA A 543 -0.57 -0.32 -24.81
N CYS A 544 0.40 -1.22 -25.06
CA CYS A 544 0.39 -2.59 -24.54
C CYS A 544 0.33 -2.65 -22.99
N VAL A 545 1.10 -1.80 -22.28
CA VAL A 545 1.05 -1.73 -20.80
C VAL A 545 -0.35 -1.31 -20.31
N VAL A 546 -0.93 -0.27 -20.91
CA VAL A 546 -2.25 0.24 -20.49
C VAL A 546 -3.37 -0.74 -20.87
N LEU A 547 -3.29 -1.36 -22.04
CA LEU A 547 -4.18 -2.43 -22.50
C LEU A 547 -4.23 -3.58 -21.48
N PHE A 548 -3.09 -4.05 -20.98
CA PHE A 548 -3.08 -5.12 -19.97
C PHE A 548 -3.59 -4.69 -18.58
N GLU A 549 -3.50 -3.40 -18.20
CA GLU A 549 -4.17 -2.91 -16.98
C GLU A 549 -5.71 -2.93 -17.09
N THR A 550 -6.32 -2.96 -18.29
CA THR A 550 -7.78 -3.14 -18.46
C THR A 550 -8.28 -4.58 -18.23
N LYS A 551 -7.38 -5.54 -17.94
CA LYS A 551 -7.66 -6.99 -17.86
C LYS A 551 -8.42 -7.55 -19.10
N PRO A 552 -7.79 -7.53 -20.29
CA PRO A 552 -8.44 -7.95 -21.54
C PRO A 552 -8.91 -9.42 -21.50
N THR A 553 -9.99 -9.71 -22.21
CA THR A 553 -10.57 -11.06 -22.33
C THR A 553 -9.82 -11.88 -23.39
N LEU A 554 -9.99 -13.21 -23.37
CA LEU A 554 -9.32 -14.13 -24.30
C LEU A 554 -9.39 -13.69 -25.77
N PRO A 555 -10.54 -13.27 -26.35
CA PRO A 555 -10.58 -12.80 -27.75
C PRO A 555 -9.63 -11.62 -28.02
N THR A 556 -9.53 -10.65 -27.11
CA THR A 556 -8.61 -9.51 -27.25
C THR A 556 -7.14 -9.94 -27.12
N VAL A 557 -6.81 -10.84 -26.19
CA VAL A 557 -5.44 -11.34 -26.02
C VAL A 557 -5.02 -12.26 -27.18
N SER A 558 -5.94 -13.06 -27.73
CA SER A 558 -5.72 -13.85 -28.94
C SER A 558 -5.53 -12.96 -30.17
N ALA A 559 -6.35 -11.92 -30.37
CA ALA A 559 -6.17 -10.97 -31.47
C ALA A 559 -4.82 -10.24 -31.39
N LEU A 560 -4.42 -9.82 -30.17
CA LEU A 560 -3.10 -9.28 -29.90
C LEU A 560 -2.00 -10.28 -30.31
N ALA A 561 -2.09 -11.54 -29.87
CA ALA A 561 -1.11 -12.56 -30.23
C ALA A 561 -1.08 -12.86 -31.74
N SER A 562 -2.21 -12.91 -32.43
CA SER A 562 -2.25 -13.06 -33.89
C SER A 562 -1.53 -11.92 -34.60
N SER A 563 -1.67 -10.66 -34.14
CA SER A 563 -0.94 -9.53 -34.73
C SER A 563 0.59 -9.63 -34.57
N LEU A 564 1.08 -10.27 -33.49
CA LEU A 564 2.52 -10.48 -33.26
C LEU A 564 3.17 -11.47 -34.24
N LEU A 565 2.39 -12.25 -35.00
CA LEU A 565 2.90 -13.10 -36.08
C LEU A 565 3.32 -12.30 -37.31
N THR A 566 2.79 -11.09 -37.47
CA THR A 566 3.04 -10.16 -38.59
C THR A 566 3.64 -8.82 -38.13
N GLU A 567 4.09 -8.73 -36.88
CA GLU A 567 4.61 -7.51 -36.28
C GLU A 567 5.99 -7.13 -36.87
N PRO A 568 6.14 -5.96 -37.54
CA PRO A 568 7.42 -5.54 -38.12
C PRO A 568 8.48 -5.18 -37.06
N SER A 569 8.08 -4.72 -35.87
CA SER A 569 9.00 -4.33 -34.81
C SER A 569 9.27 -5.47 -33.83
N LEU A 570 10.45 -6.09 -33.96
CA LEU A 570 10.94 -7.08 -32.97
C LEU A 570 10.98 -6.54 -31.53
N GLN A 571 11.07 -5.21 -31.35
CA GLN A 571 10.94 -4.59 -30.03
C GLN A 571 9.52 -4.75 -29.47
N VAL A 572 8.49 -4.38 -30.24
CA VAL A 572 7.08 -4.53 -29.86
C VAL A 572 6.72 -6.01 -29.66
N ALA A 573 7.17 -6.89 -30.56
CA ALA A 573 6.93 -8.34 -30.47
C ALA A 573 7.54 -8.96 -29.21
N SER A 574 8.82 -8.66 -28.91
CA SER A 574 9.51 -9.11 -27.70
C SER A 574 8.82 -8.60 -26.42
N PHE A 575 8.43 -7.32 -26.41
CA PHE A 575 7.76 -6.70 -25.28
C PHE A 575 6.39 -7.33 -25.00
N ALA A 576 5.52 -7.40 -26.01
CA ALA A 576 4.19 -7.96 -25.87
C ALA A 576 4.21 -9.47 -25.54
N TYR A 577 5.10 -10.25 -26.17
CA TYR A 577 5.29 -11.67 -25.83
C TYR A 577 5.77 -11.86 -24.39
N SER A 578 6.79 -11.12 -23.95
CA SER A 578 7.30 -11.23 -22.57
C SER A 578 6.30 -10.70 -21.53
N HIS A 579 5.47 -9.70 -21.87
CA HIS A 579 4.39 -9.27 -21.01
C HIS A 579 3.30 -10.34 -20.87
N MET A 580 2.89 -10.98 -21.97
CA MET A 580 1.98 -12.13 -21.91
C MET A 580 2.58 -13.29 -21.11
N LYS A 581 3.87 -13.64 -21.32
CA LYS A 581 4.56 -14.71 -20.58
C LYS A 581 4.60 -14.46 -19.07
N THR A 582 4.93 -13.25 -18.64
CA THR A 582 4.93 -12.88 -17.21
C THR A 582 3.54 -12.86 -16.60
N LEU A 583 2.51 -12.45 -17.35
CA LEU A 583 1.12 -12.53 -16.90
C LEU A 583 0.60 -13.97 -16.83
N ALA A 584 0.93 -14.82 -17.79
CA ALA A 584 0.53 -16.24 -17.81
C ALA A 584 1.07 -17.03 -16.61
N ALA A 585 2.25 -16.67 -16.10
CA ALA A 585 2.85 -17.27 -14.92
C ALA A 585 2.30 -16.74 -13.58
N ALA A 586 1.58 -15.61 -13.58
CA ALA A 586 1.17 -14.92 -12.35
C ALA A 586 0.17 -15.74 -11.51
N ARG A 587 0.52 -16.03 -10.26
CA ARG A 587 -0.27 -16.84 -9.30
C ARG A 587 -1.20 -16.02 -8.39
N ILE A 588 -1.65 -14.87 -8.89
CA ILE A 588 -2.46 -13.90 -8.15
C ILE A 588 -3.93 -14.05 -8.58
N PRO A 589 -4.87 -14.36 -7.67
CA PRO A 589 -6.28 -14.67 -8.00
C PRO A 589 -6.96 -13.61 -8.89
N GLN A 590 -6.65 -12.34 -8.63
CA GLN A 590 -7.12 -11.16 -9.34
C GLN A 590 -6.72 -11.13 -10.83
N LEU A 591 -5.78 -11.98 -11.24
CA LEU A 591 -5.28 -12.10 -12.60
C LEU A 591 -5.64 -13.43 -13.28
N TYR A 592 -6.14 -14.46 -12.57
CA TYR A 592 -6.31 -15.81 -13.14
C TYR A 592 -7.01 -15.87 -14.51
N LYS A 593 -8.08 -15.08 -14.74
CA LYS A 593 -8.76 -15.00 -16.05
C LYS A 593 -7.83 -14.48 -17.17
N LEU A 594 -6.98 -13.50 -16.84
CA LEU A 594 -5.96 -12.95 -17.74
C LEU A 594 -4.76 -13.90 -17.89
N SER A 595 -4.29 -14.52 -16.81
CA SER A 595 -3.22 -15.52 -16.83
C SER A 595 -3.59 -16.69 -17.75
N ALA A 596 -4.83 -17.18 -17.67
CA ALA A 596 -5.36 -18.22 -18.55
C ALA A 596 -5.43 -17.76 -20.02
N ALA A 597 -5.91 -16.53 -20.27
CA ALA A 597 -5.94 -15.95 -21.62
C ALA A 597 -4.54 -15.83 -22.23
N CYS A 598 -3.57 -15.30 -21.48
CA CYS A 598 -2.17 -15.21 -21.92
C CYS A 598 -1.53 -16.58 -22.13
N ASN A 599 -1.82 -17.58 -21.29
CA ASN A 599 -1.31 -18.95 -21.44
C ASN A 599 -1.77 -19.59 -22.77
N ILE A 600 -3.04 -19.39 -23.15
CA ILE A 600 -3.56 -19.80 -24.47
C ILE A 600 -2.86 -19.02 -25.59
N ALA A 601 -2.76 -17.70 -25.47
CA ALA A 601 -2.19 -16.83 -26.49
C ALA A 601 -0.70 -17.10 -26.79
N ILE A 602 0.12 -17.43 -25.78
CA ILE A 602 1.54 -17.80 -25.96
C ILE A 602 1.69 -19.08 -26.80
N LYS A 603 0.76 -20.03 -26.67
CA LYS A 603 0.79 -21.28 -27.46
C LYS A 603 0.55 -21.04 -28.95
N LEU A 604 -0.10 -19.93 -29.32
CA LEU A 604 -0.28 -19.51 -30.73
C LEU A 604 1.02 -18.92 -31.33
N LEU A 605 1.91 -18.38 -30.48
CA LEU A 605 3.14 -17.69 -30.90
C LEU A 605 4.39 -18.58 -30.93
N GLY A 606 4.43 -19.60 -30.06
CA GLY A 606 5.57 -20.50 -29.92
C GLY A 606 6.82 -19.83 -29.30
N PRO A 607 7.86 -20.62 -28.99
CA PRO A 607 8.97 -20.19 -28.14
C PRO A 607 10.03 -19.31 -28.85
N ARG A 608 9.80 -18.87 -30.10
CA ARG A 608 10.81 -18.13 -30.89
C ARG A 608 11.12 -16.75 -30.27
N LEU A 609 10.09 -16.01 -29.89
CA LEU A 609 10.22 -14.67 -29.29
C LEU A 609 10.84 -14.72 -27.88
N ASP A 610 10.78 -15.86 -27.19
CA ASP A 610 11.34 -16.04 -25.84
C ASP A 610 12.88 -15.99 -25.82
N ARG A 611 13.50 -16.47 -26.92
CA ARG A 611 14.96 -16.54 -27.12
C ARG A 611 15.61 -15.17 -27.39
N LEU A 612 14.81 -14.11 -27.55
CA LEU A 612 15.32 -12.75 -27.73
C LEU A 612 16.01 -12.27 -26.45
N SER A 613 17.27 -11.84 -26.57
CA SER A 613 18.08 -11.37 -25.43
C SER A 613 17.63 -9.99 -24.93
N TYR A 614 18.17 -9.54 -23.79
CA TYR A 614 17.86 -8.23 -23.18
C TYR A 614 18.26 -7.01 -24.02
N ARG A 615 18.81 -7.19 -25.23
CA ARG A 615 18.90 -6.12 -26.26
C ARG A 615 17.53 -5.78 -26.87
N TYR A 616 16.57 -6.70 -26.79
CA TYR A 616 15.18 -6.44 -27.12
C TYR A 616 14.37 -6.08 -25.87
N SER A 617 13.35 -5.25 -26.07
CA SER A 617 12.40 -4.79 -25.08
C SER A 617 11.73 -5.97 -24.38
N LYS A 618 11.65 -5.94 -23.05
CA LYS A 618 11.25 -7.09 -22.25
C LYS A 618 10.57 -6.68 -20.95
N VAL A 619 9.52 -7.41 -20.58
CA VAL A 619 8.87 -7.26 -19.27
C VAL A 619 9.38 -8.33 -18.32
N ILE A 620 9.90 -7.89 -17.17
CA ILE A 620 10.28 -8.73 -16.03
C ILE A 620 9.21 -8.55 -14.97
N GLN A 621 8.80 -9.66 -14.33
CA GLN A 621 7.85 -9.65 -13.23
C GLN A 621 8.31 -10.62 -12.15
N ILE A 622 8.34 -10.16 -10.90
CA ILE A 622 8.38 -11.01 -9.72
C ILE A 622 7.04 -10.81 -9.00
N SER A 623 6.38 -11.90 -8.63
CA SER A 623 5.08 -11.86 -8.00
C SER A 623 4.94 -12.98 -6.98
N ASP A 624 4.56 -12.63 -5.76
CA ASP A 624 4.24 -13.58 -4.70
C ASP A 624 2.87 -13.26 -4.10
N TYR A 625 2.16 -14.29 -3.63
CA TYR A 625 0.81 -14.18 -3.07
C TYR A 625 0.51 -15.34 -2.12
N SER A 626 0.26 -15.00 -0.86
CA SER A 626 -0.20 -15.96 0.14
C SER A 626 -1.72 -16.07 0.09
N SER A 627 -2.20 -17.28 -0.18
CA SER A 627 -3.60 -17.66 0.00
C SER A 627 -4.02 -17.69 1.49
N GLN A 628 -3.07 -17.74 2.42
CA GLN A 628 -3.35 -17.69 3.86
C GLN A 628 -3.63 -16.26 4.32
N TYR A 629 -2.80 -15.28 3.92
CA TYR A 629 -3.00 -13.86 4.27
C TYR A 629 -4.01 -13.13 3.37
N GLN A 630 -4.42 -13.74 2.25
CA GLN A 630 -5.05 -13.07 1.10
C GLN A 630 -4.29 -11.82 0.63
N ALA A 631 -2.96 -11.87 0.74
CA ALA A 631 -2.07 -10.75 0.52
C ALA A 631 -0.90 -11.13 -0.40
N GLY A 632 -0.44 -10.17 -1.20
CA GLY A 632 0.70 -10.39 -2.09
C GLY A 632 1.13 -9.12 -2.80
N ALA A 633 2.24 -9.21 -3.53
CA ALA A 633 2.84 -8.11 -4.26
C ALA A 633 3.27 -8.54 -5.66
N ILE A 634 3.22 -7.59 -6.59
CA ILE A 634 3.87 -7.71 -7.90
C ILE A 634 4.88 -6.58 -8.03
N TRP A 635 6.13 -6.94 -8.22
CA TRP A 635 7.13 -6.06 -8.81
C TRP A 635 7.21 -6.30 -10.32
N ARG A 636 7.25 -5.22 -11.11
CA ARG A 636 7.45 -5.26 -12.56
C ARG A 636 8.55 -4.29 -12.96
N ALA A 637 9.41 -4.72 -13.88
CA ALA A 637 10.28 -3.84 -14.64
C ALA A 637 9.92 -3.97 -16.14
N TYR A 638 9.51 -2.87 -16.74
CA TYR A 638 9.28 -2.74 -18.17
C TYR A 638 10.53 -2.13 -18.80
N LEU A 639 11.25 -2.92 -19.61
CA LEU A 639 12.41 -2.46 -20.37
C LEU A 639 11.96 -2.17 -21.80
N MET A 640 12.02 -0.92 -22.23
CA MET A 640 11.70 -0.48 -23.59
C MET A 640 12.99 -0.01 -24.26
N ASN A 641 13.46 -0.80 -25.22
CA ASN A 641 14.72 -0.60 -25.92
C ASN A 641 14.46 -0.07 -27.34
N SER A 642 15.23 0.93 -27.75
CA SER A 642 15.36 1.33 -29.15
C SER A 642 16.35 0.41 -29.87
N PRO A 643 16.18 0.12 -31.18
CA PRO A 643 17.24 -0.47 -32.00
C PRO A 643 18.52 0.40 -32.10
N SER A 644 18.46 1.69 -31.73
CA SER A 644 19.61 2.60 -31.76
C SER A 644 20.49 2.58 -30.51
N THR A 645 20.11 1.86 -29.42
CA THR A 645 20.80 1.93 -28.12
C THR A 645 21.17 0.54 -27.59
N MET A 646 22.37 0.40 -27.00
CA MET A 646 22.79 -0.88 -26.38
C MET A 646 22.24 -1.09 -24.96
N PHE A 647 21.90 0.01 -24.28
CA PHE A 647 21.21 0.03 -22.99
C PHE A 647 19.71 0.30 -23.20
N PRO A 648 18.81 -0.10 -22.27
CA PRO A 648 17.39 0.21 -22.34
C PRO A 648 17.15 1.71 -22.43
N SER A 649 16.31 2.13 -23.38
CA SER A 649 16.06 3.56 -23.63
C SER A 649 15.11 4.14 -22.59
N ASP A 650 14.06 3.40 -22.27
CA ASP A 650 13.14 3.68 -21.16
C ASP A 650 13.04 2.46 -20.22
N ILE A 651 13.10 2.72 -18.92
CA ILE A 651 12.90 1.75 -17.85
C ILE A 651 11.76 2.25 -16.97
N ILE A 652 10.74 1.42 -16.74
CA ILE A 652 9.67 1.71 -15.77
C ILE A 652 9.64 0.57 -14.74
N THR A 653 9.90 0.87 -13.47
CA THR A 653 9.83 -0.07 -12.35
C THR A 653 8.60 0.24 -11.49
N LYS A 654 7.81 -0.78 -11.14
CA LYS A 654 6.53 -0.64 -10.41
C LYS A 654 6.37 -1.71 -9.34
N VAL A 655 5.92 -1.32 -8.15
CA VAL A 655 5.38 -2.23 -7.12
C VAL A 655 3.88 -2.04 -6.99
N ARG A 656 3.11 -3.14 -7.03
CA ARG A 656 1.66 -3.15 -6.76
C ARG A 656 1.32 -4.17 -5.68
N GLY A 657 0.70 -3.69 -4.60
CA GLY A 657 0.18 -4.51 -3.52
C GLY A 657 -1.25 -4.98 -3.76
N TYR A 658 -1.57 -6.16 -3.23
CA TYR A 658 -2.89 -6.79 -3.21
C TYR A 658 -3.16 -7.27 -1.79
N TYR A 659 -4.34 -6.99 -1.27
CA TYR A 659 -4.72 -7.30 0.11
C TYR A 659 -6.23 -7.46 0.20
N ALA A 660 -6.69 -8.66 0.57
CA ALA A 660 -8.10 -9.04 0.61
C ALA A 660 -8.83 -8.69 -0.72
N ASP A 661 -9.91 -7.91 -0.65
CA ASP A 661 -10.68 -7.41 -1.78
C ASP A 661 -10.18 -6.06 -2.33
N THR A 662 -8.91 -5.70 -2.08
CA THR A 662 -8.31 -4.43 -2.50
C THR A 662 -6.99 -4.58 -3.25
N ALA A 663 -6.60 -3.52 -3.98
CA ALA A 663 -5.27 -3.39 -4.56
C ALA A 663 -4.81 -1.92 -4.63
N THR A 664 -3.50 -1.69 -4.50
CA THR A 664 -2.89 -0.35 -4.57
C THR A 664 -1.54 -0.37 -5.29
N ASP A 665 -1.23 0.68 -6.05
CA ASP A 665 0.07 0.86 -6.72
C ASP A 665 1.01 1.61 -5.76
N ILE A 666 1.93 0.90 -5.09
CA ILE A 666 2.69 1.45 -3.95
C ILE A 666 3.67 2.54 -4.42
N ILE A 667 4.57 2.16 -5.32
CA ILE A 667 5.57 3.06 -5.92
C ILE A 667 5.79 2.68 -7.39
N GLU A 668 6.02 3.69 -8.22
CA GLU A 668 6.47 3.55 -9.60
C GLU A 668 7.54 4.59 -9.88
N VAL A 669 8.67 4.17 -10.46
CA VAL A 669 9.75 5.06 -10.88
C VAL A 669 10.05 4.78 -12.35
N ALA A 670 10.27 5.81 -13.13
CA ALA A 670 10.70 5.68 -14.51
C ALA A 670 11.92 6.52 -14.83
N PHE A 671 12.73 6.02 -15.76
CA PHE A 671 13.92 6.66 -16.29
C PHE A 671 13.96 6.45 -17.80
N ARG A 672 14.07 7.54 -18.57
CA ARG A 672 14.18 7.58 -20.03
C ARG A 672 15.44 8.35 -20.42
N SER A 673 16.14 7.86 -21.44
CA SER A 673 17.52 8.28 -21.79
C SER A 673 17.80 8.31 -23.30
N GLN A 674 16.74 8.44 -24.11
CA GLN A 674 16.77 8.18 -25.56
C GLN A 674 17.87 8.96 -26.31
N SER A 675 18.12 10.23 -25.97
CA SER A 675 19.12 11.06 -26.65
C SER A 675 20.56 10.98 -26.07
N LEU A 676 20.76 10.36 -24.90
CA LEU A 676 22.06 10.28 -24.20
C LEU A 676 23.14 9.60 -25.07
N THR A 677 22.74 8.68 -25.95
CA THR A 677 23.63 7.98 -26.88
C THR A 677 24.34 8.89 -27.89
N LYS A 678 23.81 10.08 -28.20
CA LYS A 678 24.49 11.03 -29.10
C LYS A 678 25.69 11.74 -28.42
N LEU A 679 25.74 11.76 -27.09
CA LEU A 679 26.94 12.19 -26.33
C LEU A 679 27.94 11.05 -26.20
N VAL A 680 27.48 9.83 -25.86
CA VAL A 680 28.36 8.64 -25.74
C VAL A 680 29.03 8.29 -27.08
N ARG A 681 28.37 8.53 -28.22
CA ARG A 681 28.96 8.40 -29.57
C ARG A 681 29.99 9.49 -29.93
N ARG A 682 30.08 10.60 -29.18
CA ARG A 682 31.04 11.70 -29.42
C ARG A 682 32.32 11.59 -28.61
N GLN A 683 32.32 10.82 -27.53
CA GLN A 683 33.54 10.39 -26.87
C GLN A 683 34.01 9.10 -27.55
N ASN A 684 35.29 9.02 -27.94
CA ASN A 684 35.86 7.84 -28.60
C ASN A 684 36.07 6.68 -27.61
N ILE A 685 34.99 6.15 -27.08
CA ILE A 685 34.97 4.85 -26.39
C ILE A 685 34.95 3.77 -27.49
N PRO A 686 35.80 2.72 -27.46
CA PRO A 686 36.00 1.78 -28.59
C PRO A 686 34.85 0.79 -28.84
N PHE A 687 33.59 1.21 -28.65
CA PHE A 687 32.40 0.46 -29.07
C PHE A 687 32.14 0.54 -30.59
N ALA A 688 32.85 1.41 -31.32
CA ALA A 688 32.65 1.64 -32.75
C ALA A 688 33.22 0.54 -33.67
N GLU A 689 34.10 -0.34 -33.16
CA GLU A 689 34.83 -1.34 -33.96
C GLU A 689 34.15 -2.71 -34.07
N TYR A 690 32.95 -2.89 -33.51
CA TYR A 690 32.20 -4.14 -33.65
C TYR A 690 31.58 -4.29 -35.05
N ASP A 691 32.05 -5.28 -35.82
CA ASP A 691 31.58 -5.60 -37.18
C ASP A 691 30.05 -5.72 -37.33
N THR A 692 29.36 -6.18 -36.27
CA THR A 692 27.90 -6.30 -36.27
C THR A 692 27.16 -4.96 -36.29
N TYR A 693 27.77 -3.87 -35.83
CA TYR A 693 27.21 -2.52 -36.01
C TYR A 693 27.49 -1.97 -37.40
N LYS A 694 28.69 -2.23 -37.93
CA LYS A 694 29.11 -1.80 -39.27
C LYS A 694 28.23 -2.42 -40.36
N THR A 695 28.05 -3.74 -40.31
CA THR A 695 27.14 -4.49 -41.20
C THR A 695 25.68 -4.09 -41.03
N LEU A 696 25.20 -3.77 -39.81
CA LEU A 696 23.84 -3.24 -39.61
C LEU A 696 23.66 -1.84 -40.21
N LYS A 697 24.70 -1.00 -40.20
CA LYS A 697 24.68 0.33 -40.83
C LYS A 697 24.66 0.21 -42.36
N GLU A 698 25.53 -0.62 -42.92
CA GLU A 698 25.59 -0.90 -44.36
C GLU A 698 24.28 -1.53 -44.90
N LEU A 699 23.61 -2.39 -44.10
CA LEU A 699 22.26 -2.88 -44.40
C LEU A 699 21.19 -1.79 -44.31
N GLY A 700 21.25 -0.91 -43.30
CA GLY A 700 20.32 0.21 -43.14
C GLY A 700 20.40 1.22 -44.29
N GLU A 701 21.60 1.51 -44.78
CA GLU A 701 21.85 2.42 -45.90
C GLU A 701 21.37 1.85 -47.26
N SER A 702 21.15 0.54 -47.37
CA SER A 702 20.59 -0.09 -48.58
C SER A 702 19.05 -0.12 -48.64
N LEU A 703 18.35 0.23 -47.55
CA LEU A 703 16.88 0.19 -47.47
C LEU A 703 16.26 1.54 -47.83
N LEU A 704 15.71 1.62 -49.05
CA LEU A 704 14.89 2.74 -49.53
C LEU A 704 13.78 3.09 -48.53
N GLY A 705 13.88 4.28 -47.93
CA GLY A 705 12.93 4.80 -46.94
C GLY A 705 13.53 5.20 -45.59
N TRP A 706 14.81 4.90 -45.32
CA TRP A 706 15.49 5.35 -44.10
C TRP A 706 15.62 6.88 -44.02
N LYS A 707 14.74 7.52 -43.23
CA LYS A 707 14.99 8.83 -42.61
C LYS A 707 15.32 8.62 -41.13
N GLU A 708 16.50 9.10 -40.68
CA GLU A 708 16.67 9.35 -39.24
C GLU A 708 15.64 10.40 -38.80
N LEU A 709 14.89 10.11 -37.73
CA LEU A 709 13.98 11.07 -37.13
C LEU A 709 14.77 12.24 -36.49
N PRO A 710 14.29 13.50 -36.60
CA PRO A 710 14.96 14.65 -36.01
C PRO A 710 15.06 14.50 -34.48
N PRO A 711 16.24 14.69 -33.87
CA PRO A 711 16.47 14.33 -32.47
C PRO A 711 16.11 15.48 -31.51
N GLU A 712 14.82 15.69 -31.28
CA GLU A 712 14.30 16.74 -30.38
C GLU A 712 13.85 16.22 -28.99
N ASP A 713 14.03 14.93 -28.71
CA ASP A 713 13.80 14.36 -27.38
C ASP A 713 14.90 14.74 -26.35
N PRO A 714 14.55 14.96 -25.06
CA PRO A 714 15.50 15.26 -23.99
C PRO A 714 16.54 14.14 -23.78
N LEU A 715 17.69 14.52 -23.21
CA LEU A 715 18.83 13.64 -22.94
C LEU A 715 18.52 12.64 -21.82
N VAL A 716 17.84 13.12 -20.78
CA VAL A 716 17.30 12.31 -19.67
C VAL A 716 15.92 12.85 -19.29
N SER A 717 14.99 11.97 -18.95
CA SER A 717 13.76 12.31 -18.23
C SER A 717 13.43 11.24 -17.19
N ALA A 718 13.06 11.64 -15.98
CA ALA A 718 12.68 10.70 -14.91
C ALA A 718 11.38 11.14 -14.22
N TYR A 719 10.59 10.19 -13.71
CA TYR A 719 9.43 10.48 -12.87
C TYR A 719 9.32 9.52 -11.67
N ILE A 720 8.66 9.99 -10.62
CA ILE A 720 8.27 9.19 -9.45
C ILE A 720 6.77 9.28 -9.19
N LYS A 721 6.13 8.14 -8.94
CA LYS A 721 4.75 8.03 -8.51
C LYS A 721 4.66 7.26 -7.20
N VAL A 722 3.82 7.74 -6.27
CA VAL A 722 3.56 7.11 -4.97
C VAL A 722 2.03 7.00 -4.80
N LEU A 723 1.56 5.84 -4.33
CA LEU A 723 0.12 5.50 -4.27
C LEU A 723 -0.63 5.73 -5.61
N GLY A 724 0.08 5.57 -6.73
CA GLY A 724 -0.44 5.76 -8.09
C GLY A 724 -0.60 7.22 -8.54
N GLN A 725 -0.10 8.21 -7.79
CA GLN A 725 -0.04 9.62 -8.18
C GLN A 725 1.40 10.00 -8.53
N GLU A 726 1.63 10.61 -9.70
CA GLU A 726 2.93 11.16 -10.12
C GLU A 726 3.20 12.42 -9.29
N ILE A 727 4.26 12.42 -8.48
CA ILE A 727 4.56 13.51 -7.53
C ILE A 727 5.49 14.55 -8.18
N ALA A 728 6.47 14.08 -8.95
CA ALA A 728 7.39 14.92 -9.70
C ALA A 728 7.90 14.17 -10.93
N PHE A 729 8.24 14.95 -11.96
CA PHE A 729 9.12 14.53 -13.04
C PHE A 729 10.18 15.60 -13.29
N VAL A 730 11.31 15.19 -13.87
CA VAL A 730 12.44 16.06 -14.21
C VAL A 730 12.87 15.74 -15.63
N ASP A 731 13.04 16.77 -16.44
CA ASP A 731 13.48 16.69 -17.83
C ASP A 731 14.79 17.46 -18.02
N ILE A 732 15.78 16.80 -18.60
CA ILE A 732 17.09 17.35 -18.92
C ILE A 732 17.25 17.27 -20.43
N ASP A 733 16.93 18.36 -21.11
CA ASP A 733 17.12 18.52 -22.56
C ASP A 733 18.50 19.09 -22.90
N LYS A 734 18.74 19.33 -24.19
CA LYS A 734 20.01 19.92 -24.63
C LYS A 734 20.15 21.36 -24.14
N ASP A 735 19.06 22.10 -24.05
CA ASP A 735 19.07 23.55 -23.77
C ASP A 735 19.25 23.83 -22.28
N ALA A 736 18.78 22.96 -21.39
CA ALA A 736 19.12 22.95 -19.97
C ALA A 736 20.62 22.67 -19.75
N ILE A 737 21.19 21.68 -20.47
CA ILE A 737 22.64 21.46 -20.43
C ILE A 737 23.40 22.61 -21.11
N HIS A 738 22.86 23.20 -22.17
CA HIS A 738 23.51 24.31 -22.87
C HIS A 738 23.47 25.60 -22.06
N GLN A 739 22.36 25.91 -21.38
CA GLN A 739 22.26 26.98 -20.38
C GLN A 739 23.23 26.73 -19.22
N MET A 740 23.26 25.52 -18.67
CA MET A 740 24.21 25.16 -17.61
C MET A 740 25.65 25.35 -18.09
N MET A 741 26.00 24.89 -19.29
CA MET A 741 27.32 25.04 -19.90
C MET A 741 27.67 26.50 -20.23
N THR A 742 26.80 27.30 -20.84
CA THR A 742 27.09 28.72 -21.15
C THR A 742 27.14 29.56 -19.89
N SER A 743 26.38 29.20 -18.86
CA SER A 743 26.51 29.83 -17.55
C SER A 743 27.86 29.49 -16.93
N LEU A 744 28.26 28.20 -16.93
CA LEU A 744 29.55 27.70 -16.44
C LEU A 744 30.80 28.18 -17.22
N THR A 745 30.67 28.52 -18.50
CA THR A 745 31.82 28.81 -19.39
C THR A 745 31.83 30.21 -20.02
N GLY A 746 30.69 30.89 -20.07
CA GLY A 746 30.51 32.17 -20.77
C GLY A 746 29.97 33.31 -19.90
N SER A 747 29.81 33.11 -18.59
CA SER A 747 29.30 34.15 -17.68
C SER A 747 30.27 34.46 -16.53
N SER A 748 30.46 35.76 -16.27
CA SER A 748 31.12 36.27 -15.04
C SER A 748 30.33 35.92 -13.76
N TYR A 749 29.12 35.37 -13.90
CA TYR A 749 28.20 35.09 -12.80
C TYR A 749 28.46 33.74 -12.12
N TRP A 750 29.08 32.77 -12.81
CA TRP A 750 29.35 31.44 -12.22
C TRP A 750 30.72 31.27 -11.57
N GLN A 751 31.72 32.09 -11.89
CA GLN A 751 32.96 32.11 -11.11
C GLN A 751 32.72 32.43 -9.62
N PRO A 752 31.94 33.46 -9.23
CA PRO A 752 31.65 33.69 -7.82
C PRO A 752 30.73 32.61 -7.21
N VAL A 753 29.83 31.98 -7.97
CA VAL A 753 29.01 30.86 -7.45
C VAL A 753 29.86 29.61 -7.21
N ALA A 754 30.74 29.26 -8.14
CA ALA A 754 31.66 28.12 -7.99
C ALA A 754 32.73 28.38 -6.93
N LYS A 755 33.26 29.61 -6.83
CA LYS A 755 34.15 30.03 -5.74
C LYS A 755 33.42 29.93 -4.39
N LYS A 756 32.20 30.48 -4.26
CA LYS A 756 31.39 30.39 -3.04
C LYS A 756 31.09 28.94 -2.65
N LEU A 757 30.69 28.08 -3.58
CA LEU A 757 30.48 26.65 -3.30
C LEU A 757 31.76 25.96 -2.84
N LEU A 758 32.92 26.33 -3.41
CA LEU A 758 34.21 25.75 -3.04
C LEU A 758 34.72 26.28 -1.68
N GLU A 759 34.43 27.54 -1.36
CA GLU A 759 34.63 28.14 -0.03
C GLU A 759 33.68 27.53 1.03
N GLU A 760 32.43 27.23 0.68
CA GLU A 760 31.47 26.53 1.55
C GLU A 760 31.89 25.07 1.79
N VAL A 761 32.44 24.39 0.78
CA VAL A 761 33.05 23.05 0.95
C VAL A 761 34.33 23.12 1.78
N GLN A 762 35.21 24.10 1.56
CA GLN A 762 36.45 24.29 2.34
C GLN A 762 36.21 24.77 3.78
N ARG A 763 35.06 25.39 4.08
CA ARG A 763 34.60 25.68 5.45
C ARG A 763 34.11 24.43 6.19
N GLY A 764 33.93 23.32 5.48
CA GLY A 764 33.35 22.09 5.98
C GLY A 764 31.82 22.15 6.06
N ILE A 765 31.20 20.97 5.95
CA ILE A 765 29.76 20.79 6.11
C ILE A 765 29.53 20.19 7.50
N SER A 766 29.23 21.07 8.47
CA SER A 766 28.85 20.69 9.83
C SER A 766 27.39 21.05 10.08
N GLY A 767 26.56 20.07 10.46
CA GLY A 767 25.13 20.31 10.65
C GLY A 767 24.32 19.11 11.13
N ARG A 768 23.10 19.42 11.62
CA ARG A 768 22.07 18.44 12.01
C ARG A 768 20.77 18.75 11.26
N TRP A 769 20.34 17.82 10.42
CA TRP A 769 19.05 17.89 9.71
C TRP A 769 18.06 16.92 10.35
N THR A 770 16.78 17.28 10.34
CA THR A 770 15.69 16.44 10.83
C THR A 770 14.46 16.66 9.95
N LEU A 771 13.92 15.58 9.41
CA LEU A 771 12.77 15.53 8.52
C LEU A 771 11.72 14.58 9.13
N PRO A 772 10.76 15.12 9.89
CA PRO A 772 9.60 14.37 10.37
C PRO A 772 8.53 14.31 9.28
N VAL A 773 7.89 13.16 9.09
CA VAL A 773 6.88 12.96 8.05
C VAL A 773 5.78 12.04 8.60
N LEU A 774 4.52 12.46 8.50
CA LEU A 774 3.41 11.54 8.61
C LEU A 774 3.44 10.61 7.38
N VAL A 775 3.57 9.31 7.57
CA VAL A 775 3.62 8.31 6.48
C VAL A 775 2.21 7.96 6.00
N GLY A 776 1.22 8.00 6.89
CA GLY A 776 -0.18 7.87 6.54
C GLY A 776 -1.11 7.79 7.74
N GLU A 777 -2.35 8.24 7.55
CA GLU A 777 -3.50 7.99 8.41
C GLU A 777 -4.55 7.26 7.56
N MET A 778 -4.98 6.06 7.95
CA MET A 778 -6.04 5.29 7.29
C MET A 778 -7.07 4.89 8.34
N ARG A 779 -8.36 5.19 8.09
CA ARG A 779 -9.42 4.96 9.09
C ARG A 779 -10.68 4.45 8.42
N HIS A 780 -11.19 3.32 8.90
CA HIS A 780 -12.48 2.74 8.51
C HIS A 780 -13.42 2.81 9.71
N ILE A 781 -14.51 3.58 9.58
CA ILE A 781 -15.42 3.88 10.69
C ILE A 781 -16.85 3.46 10.33
N VAL A 782 -17.48 2.69 11.22
CA VAL A 782 -18.86 2.21 11.12
C VAL A 782 -19.59 2.41 12.46
N PRO A 783 -20.92 2.60 12.48
CA PRO A 783 -21.65 2.76 13.73
C PRO A 783 -21.85 1.45 14.48
N THR A 784 -21.85 1.51 15.82
CA THR A 784 -22.45 0.48 16.66
C THR A 784 -23.95 0.74 16.85
N ILE A 785 -24.70 -0.30 17.23
CA ILE A 785 -26.13 -0.17 17.56
C ILE A 785 -26.43 0.89 18.63
N ALA A 786 -25.49 1.11 19.56
CA ALA A 786 -25.61 2.08 20.64
C ALA A 786 -25.40 3.55 20.20
N GLY A 787 -24.98 3.79 18.95
CA GLY A 787 -24.69 5.13 18.46
C GLY A 787 -23.27 5.64 18.73
N LEU A 788 -22.32 4.75 19.00
CA LEU A 788 -20.89 5.07 19.07
C LEU A 788 -20.18 4.63 17.76
N PRO A 789 -19.09 5.29 17.34
CA PRO A 789 -18.31 4.86 16.18
C PRO A 789 -17.36 3.73 16.57
N LEU A 790 -17.44 2.59 15.88
CA LEU A 790 -16.35 1.61 15.82
C LEU A 790 -15.37 2.04 14.73
N GLU A 791 -14.12 2.26 15.10
CA GLU A 791 -13.02 2.61 14.21
C GLU A 791 -12.00 1.47 14.11
N LEU A 792 -11.55 1.19 12.88
CA LEU A 792 -10.27 0.57 12.57
C LEU A 792 -9.34 1.65 12.04
N GLY A 793 -8.42 2.10 12.88
CA GLY A 793 -7.50 3.19 12.61
C GLY A 793 -6.07 2.69 12.45
N LEU A 794 -5.30 3.36 11.59
CA LEU A 794 -3.88 3.15 11.39
C LEU A 794 -3.21 4.51 11.18
N CYS A 795 -2.26 4.87 12.03
CA CYS A 795 -1.47 6.08 11.93
C CYS A 795 0.02 5.72 11.96
N GLY A 796 0.80 6.21 11.00
CA GLY A 796 2.24 5.99 10.94
C GLY A 796 3.00 7.29 10.77
N ALA A 797 4.02 7.53 11.58
CA ALA A 797 4.97 8.64 11.48
C ALA A 797 6.40 8.11 11.27
N THR A 798 7.25 8.92 10.66
CA THR A 798 8.69 8.70 10.56
C THR A 798 9.45 9.97 10.89
N VAL A 799 10.64 9.82 11.48
CA VAL A 799 11.58 10.89 11.79
C VAL A 799 12.93 10.46 11.22
N ALA A 800 13.30 11.04 10.08
CA ALA A 800 14.62 10.87 9.49
C ALA A 800 15.54 11.97 10.00
N GLN A 801 16.76 11.62 10.38
CA GLN A 801 17.77 12.53 10.91
C GLN A 801 19.13 12.21 10.31
N ALA A 802 19.93 13.24 10.12
CA ALA A 802 21.36 13.11 9.85
C ALA A 802 22.09 14.20 10.63
N ALA A 803 23.09 13.82 11.40
CA ALA A 803 24.20 14.73 11.70
C ALA A 803 25.35 14.39 10.76
N ALA A 804 26.02 15.40 10.23
CA ALA A 804 27.27 15.23 9.50
C ALA A 804 28.24 16.33 9.91
N ASP A 805 29.50 15.95 10.10
CA ASP A 805 30.63 16.84 10.28
C ASP A 805 31.69 16.42 9.26
N VAL A 806 31.94 17.26 8.25
CA VAL A 806 32.76 16.93 7.08
C VAL A 806 33.73 18.06 6.78
N ASP A 807 35.01 17.85 7.08
CA ASP A 807 36.11 18.76 6.77
C ASP A 807 36.76 18.38 5.43
N VAL A 808 37.02 19.36 4.56
CA VAL A 808 37.53 19.14 3.18
C VAL A 808 38.72 20.06 2.90
N LYS A 809 39.92 19.50 2.97
CA LYS A 809 41.18 20.21 2.72
C LYS A 809 41.61 20.00 1.27
N VAL A 810 41.65 21.07 0.48
CA VAL A 810 42.04 21.05 -0.94
C VAL A 810 43.47 21.57 -1.10
N SER A 811 44.31 20.82 -1.81
CA SER A 811 45.73 21.15 -2.05
C SER A 811 46.09 21.04 -3.55
N PRO A 812 46.76 22.04 -4.15
CA PRO A 812 47.07 23.36 -3.59
C PRO A 812 45.82 24.21 -3.34
N PRO A 813 45.89 25.26 -2.50
CA PRO A 813 44.80 26.21 -2.32
C PRO A 813 44.47 26.94 -3.63
N VAL A 814 43.21 27.33 -3.78
CA VAL A 814 42.64 27.74 -5.07
C VAL A 814 42.82 29.25 -5.28
N SER A 815 43.46 29.63 -6.39
CA SER A 815 43.73 31.03 -6.72
C SER A 815 42.48 31.77 -7.21
N ASP A 816 42.44 33.09 -7.01
CA ASP A 816 41.29 33.94 -7.37
C ASP A 816 40.85 33.85 -8.83
N ASN A 817 41.80 33.63 -9.75
CA ASN A 817 41.54 33.39 -11.17
C ASN A 817 41.10 31.94 -11.47
N PHE A 818 40.22 31.39 -10.63
CA PHE A 818 39.80 29.99 -10.67
C PHE A 818 39.15 29.61 -12.00
N ARG A 819 39.68 28.55 -12.63
CA ARG A 819 39.11 27.89 -13.80
C ARG A 819 38.66 26.48 -13.39
N PRO A 820 37.41 26.04 -13.66
CA PRO A 820 36.91 24.74 -13.21
C PRO A 820 37.78 23.51 -13.56
N PHE A 821 38.54 23.57 -14.66
CA PHE A 821 39.49 22.52 -15.04
C PHE A 821 40.61 22.30 -14.02
N GLN A 822 40.98 23.30 -13.21
CA GLN A 822 42.04 23.17 -12.19
C GLN A 822 41.70 22.15 -11.08
N LEU A 823 40.41 21.89 -10.82
CA LEU A 823 39.99 20.85 -9.87
C LEU A 823 40.56 19.47 -10.23
N TRP A 824 40.73 19.17 -11.52
CA TRP A 824 41.27 17.88 -11.99
C TRP A 824 42.75 17.67 -11.64
N GLU A 825 43.46 18.73 -11.21
CA GLU A 825 44.85 18.63 -10.76
C GLU A 825 45.00 18.61 -9.23
N THR A 826 43.91 18.78 -8.48
CA THR A 826 43.94 18.89 -7.01
C THR A 826 44.07 17.53 -6.30
N LYS A 827 44.57 17.61 -5.06
CA LYS A 827 44.36 16.63 -4.00
C LYS A 827 43.28 17.15 -3.05
N MET A 828 42.42 16.26 -2.59
CA MET A 828 41.38 16.54 -1.60
C MET A 828 41.50 15.52 -0.46
N ASP A 829 41.76 15.98 0.75
CA ASP A 829 41.72 15.18 1.98
C ASP A 829 40.41 15.51 2.72
N ILE A 830 39.50 14.54 2.77
CA ILE A 830 38.16 14.64 3.34
C ILE A 830 38.12 13.83 4.63
N HIS A 831 37.68 14.43 5.73
CA HIS A 831 37.47 13.76 7.02
C HIS A 831 35.97 13.86 7.33
N ALA A 832 35.28 12.74 7.54
CA ALA A 832 33.82 12.71 7.62
C ALA A 832 33.30 11.86 8.79
N ASP A 833 32.48 12.44 9.66
CA ASP A 833 31.71 11.78 10.71
C ASP A 833 30.20 11.97 10.43
N ILE A 834 29.57 10.94 9.87
CA ILE A 834 28.19 10.98 9.38
C ILE A 834 27.33 10.00 10.20
N ARG A 835 26.27 10.52 10.82
CA ARG A 835 25.42 9.78 11.77
C ARG A 835 23.94 9.83 11.34
N PRO A 836 23.53 9.00 10.37
CA PRO A 836 22.13 8.87 9.99
C PRO A 836 21.34 8.06 11.04
N LYS A 837 20.16 8.57 11.40
CA LYS A 837 19.17 7.92 12.27
C LYS A 837 17.79 7.99 11.63
N ALA A 838 17.11 6.86 11.52
CA ALA A 838 15.73 6.79 11.06
C ALA A 838 14.89 6.09 12.13
N TYR A 839 13.76 6.71 12.48
CA TYR A 839 12.78 6.14 13.39
C TYR A 839 11.41 6.15 12.73
N PHE A 840 10.68 5.05 12.78
CA PHE A 840 9.31 4.91 12.30
C PHE A 840 8.44 4.34 13.42
N HIS A 841 7.29 4.96 13.64
CA HIS A 841 6.34 4.58 14.67
C HIS A 841 4.93 4.48 14.08
N MET A 842 4.31 3.33 14.27
CA MET A 842 2.96 2.98 13.88
C MET A 842 2.10 2.77 15.12
N ILE A 843 0.91 3.36 15.12
CA ILE A 843 -0.18 3.05 16.04
C ILE A 843 -1.34 2.52 15.19
N ALA A 844 -1.84 1.33 15.51
CA ALA A 844 -3.05 0.78 14.92
C ALA A 844 -4.09 0.56 16.04
N MET A 845 -5.32 0.99 15.81
CA MET A 845 -6.40 0.97 16.79
C MET A 845 -7.59 0.18 16.26
N MET A 846 -8.16 -0.67 17.10
CA MET A 846 -9.47 -1.29 16.89
C MET A 846 -10.33 -1.00 18.11
N GLY A 847 -11.36 -0.18 17.98
CA GLY A 847 -12.20 0.17 19.12
C GLY A 847 -13.14 1.34 18.88
N ILE A 848 -13.72 1.85 19.96
CA ILE A 848 -14.42 3.13 19.95
C ILE A 848 -13.38 4.25 19.98
N ASN A 849 -13.47 5.19 19.04
CA ASN A 849 -12.64 6.40 19.01
C ASN A 849 -13.51 7.65 18.89
N THR A 850 -13.49 8.51 19.92
CA THR A 850 -14.20 9.79 19.94
C THR A 850 -13.35 10.85 20.65
N GLN A 851 -13.73 12.12 20.54
CA GLN A 851 -13.11 13.20 21.30
C GLN A 851 -13.37 13.14 22.83
N TYR A 852 -14.31 12.30 23.28
CA TYR A 852 -14.70 12.19 24.70
C TYR A 852 -14.11 10.94 25.37
N LEU A 853 -14.03 9.82 24.64
CA LEU A 853 -13.51 8.55 25.11
C LEU A 853 -12.89 7.71 23.98
N GLN A 854 -11.94 6.85 24.36
CA GLN A 854 -11.40 5.77 23.56
C GLN A 854 -11.47 4.47 24.36
N SER A 855 -11.86 3.38 23.72
CA SER A 855 -11.90 2.05 24.33
C SER A 855 -11.65 0.98 23.26
N GLY A 856 -10.78 0.00 23.53
CA GLY A 856 -10.48 -1.07 22.58
C GLY A 856 -9.04 -1.56 22.64
N PHE A 857 -8.53 -2.04 21.50
CA PHE A 857 -7.15 -2.49 21.34
C PHE A 857 -6.27 -1.47 20.62
N GLU A 858 -5.05 -1.33 21.11
CA GLU A 858 -4.00 -0.47 20.55
C GLU A 858 -2.72 -1.29 20.31
N PHE A 859 -2.34 -1.43 19.04
CA PHE A 859 -1.10 -2.06 18.59
C PHE A 859 -0.07 -0.98 18.28
N HIS A 860 1.08 -1.04 18.93
CA HIS A 860 2.25 -0.23 18.59
C HIS A 860 3.23 -1.07 17.78
N ALA A 861 3.82 -0.47 16.74
CA ALA A 861 5.04 -0.99 16.13
C ALA A 861 6.05 0.12 15.89
N GLU A 862 7.30 -0.16 16.24
CA GLU A 862 8.43 0.75 16.16
C GLU A 862 9.53 0.12 15.32
N PHE A 863 10.15 0.91 14.45
CA PHE A 863 11.37 0.54 13.74
C PHE A 863 12.40 1.66 13.91
N SER A 864 13.55 1.33 14.48
CA SER A 864 14.70 2.22 14.60
C SER A 864 15.86 1.68 13.77
N ALA A 865 16.49 2.51 12.96
CA ALA A 865 17.75 2.21 12.28
C ALA A 865 18.76 3.33 12.54
N ASN A 866 19.93 2.97 13.06
CA ASN A 866 20.99 3.91 13.42
C ASN A 866 22.29 3.47 12.74
N SER A 867 23.08 4.43 12.25
CA SER A 867 24.43 4.16 11.80
C SER A 867 25.37 5.31 12.13
N THR A 868 26.66 5.00 12.20
CA THR A 868 27.75 5.95 12.38
C THR A 868 28.83 5.56 11.39
N MET A 869 29.18 6.47 10.48
CA MET A 869 30.21 6.30 9.47
C MET A 869 31.31 7.32 9.74
N LYS A 870 32.50 6.86 10.13
CA LYS A 870 33.68 7.71 10.32
C LYS A 870 34.77 7.27 9.36
N PHE A 871 35.09 8.10 8.38
CA PHE A 871 36.11 7.78 7.38
C PHE A 871 36.91 8.99 6.92
N ASP A 872 38.16 8.72 6.57
CA ASP A 872 39.08 9.67 5.95
C ASP A 872 39.30 9.26 4.49
N ALA A 873 38.90 10.11 3.54
CA ALA A 873 39.01 9.87 2.11
C ALA A 873 39.98 10.85 1.45
N ARG A 874 41.07 10.32 0.89
CA ARG A 874 42.12 11.06 0.19
C ARG A 874 41.98 10.82 -1.31
N ILE A 875 41.64 11.87 -2.05
CA ILE A 875 41.36 11.82 -3.49
C ILE A 875 42.43 12.61 -4.23
N ASN A 876 43.18 11.95 -5.09
CA ASN A 876 44.22 12.58 -5.91
C ASN A 876 43.83 12.42 -7.38
N MET A 877 43.15 13.43 -7.91
CA MET A 877 42.53 13.36 -9.25
C MET A 877 43.59 13.30 -10.36
N LYS A 878 44.72 13.98 -10.15
CA LYS A 878 45.87 13.99 -11.06
C LYS A 878 46.51 12.62 -11.23
N GLU A 879 46.65 11.87 -10.13
CA GLU A 879 47.22 10.51 -10.14
C GLU A 879 46.17 9.41 -10.27
N LYS A 880 44.87 9.75 -10.30
CA LYS A 880 43.74 8.81 -10.32
C LYS A 880 43.81 7.77 -9.20
N ASN A 881 44.16 8.25 -8.00
CA ASN A 881 44.21 7.48 -6.76
C ASN A 881 43.08 7.93 -5.83
N LEU A 882 42.36 6.97 -5.28
CA LEU A 882 41.36 7.14 -4.22
C LEU A 882 41.74 6.21 -3.08
N LYS A 883 42.05 6.78 -1.91
CA LYS A 883 42.29 6.02 -0.68
C LYS A 883 41.23 6.39 0.36
N ILE A 884 40.63 5.39 1.00
CA ILE A 884 39.65 5.55 2.08
C ILE A 884 40.13 4.74 3.28
N GLU A 885 40.21 5.36 4.45
CA GLU A 885 40.52 4.73 5.74
C GLU A 885 39.30 4.86 6.67
N THR A 886 38.97 3.81 7.42
CA THR A 886 37.89 3.79 8.43
C THR A 886 38.35 3.00 9.66
N LEU A 887 37.83 3.37 10.83
CA LEU A 887 38.04 2.62 12.07
C LEU A 887 37.18 1.33 12.07
N PRO A 888 37.64 0.26 12.76
CA PRO A 888 36.88 -0.98 12.95
C PRO A 888 35.86 -0.90 14.11
N CYS A 889 35.14 -2.01 14.34
CA CYS A 889 34.06 -2.07 15.32
C CYS A 889 34.55 -2.17 16.77
N HIS A 890 34.86 -1.05 17.44
CA HIS A 890 35.29 -1.07 18.85
C HIS A 890 34.15 -1.14 19.89
N GLN A 891 32.89 -0.90 19.50
CA GLN A 891 31.74 -0.84 20.42
C GLN A 891 30.54 -1.66 19.91
N GLU A 892 29.65 -2.06 20.83
CA GLU A 892 28.38 -2.70 20.49
C GLU A 892 27.34 -1.66 20.05
N VAL A 893 26.76 -1.85 18.86
CA VAL A 893 25.84 -0.89 18.23
C VAL A 893 24.58 -1.58 17.73
N GLU A 894 23.41 -1.10 18.16
CA GLU A 894 22.11 -1.47 17.58
C GLU A 894 21.92 -0.77 16.23
N LEU A 895 22.26 -1.48 15.14
CA LEU A 895 22.13 -0.99 13.76
C LEU A 895 20.66 -0.85 13.35
N ALA A 896 19.83 -1.82 13.74
CA ALA A 896 18.39 -1.76 13.52
C ALA A 896 17.63 -2.55 14.58
N ALA A 897 16.42 -2.10 14.92
CA ALA A 897 15.47 -2.85 15.73
C ALA A 897 14.04 -2.69 15.22
N VAL A 898 13.25 -3.75 15.37
CA VAL A 898 11.78 -3.75 15.28
C VAL A 898 11.25 -4.13 16.66
N ARG A 899 10.32 -3.35 17.19
CA ARG A 899 9.58 -3.65 18.42
C ARG A 899 8.08 -3.55 18.14
N SER A 900 7.25 -4.42 18.69
CA SER A 900 5.80 -4.26 18.64
C SER A 900 5.12 -4.84 19.86
N GLU A 901 4.09 -4.13 20.34
CA GLU A 901 3.43 -4.34 21.63
C GLU A 901 1.92 -4.10 21.45
N VAL A 902 1.08 -4.84 22.17
CA VAL A 902 -0.39 -4.70 22.10
C VAL A 902 -1.00 -4.52 23.47
N TYR A 903 -1.97 -3.61 23.54
CA TYR A 903 -2.63 -3.21 24.77
C TYR A 903 -4.14 -3.18 24.63
N ALA A 904 -4.84 -3.52 25.71
CA ALA A 904 -6.22 -3.12 25.94
C ALA A 904 -6.22 -1.72 26.58
N ILE A 905 -6.94 -0.76 26.00
CA ILE A 905 -6.96 0.65 26.45
C ILE A 905 -8.38 1.11 26.81
N SER A 906 -8.48 1.95 27.84
CA SER A 906 -9.62 2.80 28.11
C SER A 906 -9.14 4.19 28.55
N ARG A 907 -9.67 5.24 27.92
CA ARG A 907 -9.24 6.62 28.11
C ARG A 907 -10.44 7.56 28.08
N ASN A 908 -10.43 8.54 28.98
CA ASN A 908 -11.51 9.51 29.22
C ASN A 908 -10.96 10.94 29.07
N MET A 909 -11.62 11.80 28.29
CA MET A 909 -11.24 13.21 28.09
C MET A 909 -11.18 14.02 29.39
N GLU A 910 -11.98 13.68 30.41
CA GLU A 910 -11.96 14.36 31.70
C GLU A 910 -10.83 13.89 32.64
N GLU A 911 -10.14 12.80 32.30
CA GLU A 911 -9.16 12.10 33.15
C GLU A 911 -7.97 11.59 32.33
N VAL A 912 -7.45 12.44 31.44
CA VAL A 912 -6.38 12.10 30.47
C VAL A 912 -5.12 11.57 31.16
N ASP A 913 -4.76 12.12 32.32
CA ASP A 913 -3.59 11.73 33.11
C ASP A 913 -3.77 10.39 33.86
N SER A 914 -4.91 9.72 33.69
CA SER A 914 -5.27 8.43 34.31
C SER A 914 -5.63 7.38 33.27
N GLU A 915 -4.77 7.24 32.25
CA GLU A 915 -4.87 6.23 31.20
C GLU A 915 -4.94 4.80 31.78
N LYS A 916 -6.01 4.06 31.45
CA LYS A 916 -6.17 2.64 31.79
C LYS A 916 -5.59 1.81 30.64
N LYS A 917 -4.35 1.36 30.76
CA LYS A 917 -3.62 0.63 29.71
C LYS A 917 -3.05 -0.69 30.23
N SER A 918 -3.69 -1.79 29.84
CA SER A 918 -3.35 -3.17 30.24
C SER A 918 -2.65 -3.93 29.12
N HIS A 919 -1.64 -4.73 29.43
CA HIS A 919 -1.06 -5.69 28.47
C HIS A 919 -2.09 -6.79 28.18
N ILE A 920 -2.04 -7.40 26.98
CA ILE A 920 -2.98 -8.48 26.58
C ILE A 920 -2.88 -9.73 27.48
N PHE A 921 -1.71 -9.95 28.11
CA PHE A 921 -1.47 -11.03 29.08
C PHE A 921 -1.36 -10.50 30.50
N PRO A 922 -1.72 -11.29 31.52
CA PRO A 922 -1.38 -10.98 32.90
C PRO A 922 0.15 -10.94 33.06
N LYS A 923 0.65 -10.03 33.90
CA LYS A 923 2.08 -9.97 34.27
C LYS A 923 2.44 -11.13 35.19
N GLY A 924 2.68 -12.29 34.60
CA GLY A 924 3.33 -13.40 35.30
C GLY A 924 4.75 -13.00 35.70
N GLU A 925 5.22 -13.52 36.84
CA GLU A 925 6.62 -13.39 37.22
C GLU A 925 7.48 -14.04 36.13
N ILE A 926 8.30 -13.23 35.45
CA ILE A 926 9.28 -13.75 34.49
C ILE A 926 10.26 -14.60 35.30
N PRO A 927 10.38 -15.92 35.05
CA PRO A 927 11.39 -16.72 35.71
C PRO A 927 12.74 -16.12 35.36
N ASN A 928 13.51 -15.72 36.37
CA ASN A 928 14.75 -14.98 36.16
C ASN A 928 15.86 -15.97 35.73
N ILE A 929 15.77 -16.43 34.48
CA ILE A 929 16.71 -17.37 33.87
C ILE A 929 18.00 -16.60 33.58
N SER A 930 18.83 -16.45 34.61
CA SER A 930 20.26 -16.18 34.50
C SER A 930 20.87 -17.09 33.44
N ASP A 931 21.81 -16.58 32.65
CA ASP A 931 22.29 -17.17 31.40
C ASP A 931 22.61 -18.68 31.48
N GLN A 932 21.62 -19.53 31.19
CA GLN A 932 21.87 -20.88 30.67
C GLN A 932 22.34 -20.75 29.22
N LEU A 933 23.59 -20.27 29.10
CA LEU A 933 24.38 -20.27 27.90
C LEU A 933 24.58 -21.72 27.47
N GLN A 934 23.68 -22.23 26.62
CA GLN A 934 23.99 -23.39 25.79
C GLN A 934 25.14 -22.99 24.87
N GLN A 935 26.36 -23.27 25.33
CA GLN A 935 27.57 -23.08 24.54
C GLN A 935 27.39 -23.83 23.21
N PRO A 936 27.61 -23.18 22.05
CA PRO A 936 27.57 -23.88 20.79
C PRO A 936 28.70 -24.91 20.79
N THR A 937 28.36 -26.20 20.74
CA THR A 937 29.35 -27.27 20.69
C THR A 937 30.25 -27.07 19.48
N GLU A 938 31.56 -27.02 19.70
CA GLU A 938 32.55 -26.88 18.62
C GLU A 938 32.59 -28.15 17.77
N GLY A 939 31.74 -28.18 16.73
CA GLY A 939 31.66 -29.25 15.74
C GLY A 939 32.16 -28.75 14.38
N SER A 940 33.20 -29.39 13.84
CA SER A 940 33.92 -28.94 12.65
C SER A 940 33.01 -28.66 11.45
N SER A 941 33.16 -27.49 10.83
CA SER A 941 32.49 -27.15 9.57
C SER A 941 32.96 -28.05 8.42
N LYS A 942 32.07 -28.88 7.88
CA LYS A 942 32.20 -29.43 6.52
C LYS A 942 31.13 -28.80 5.61
N PRO A 943 31.49 -28.32 4.41
CA PRO A 943 30.54 -27.64 3.53
C PRO A 943 29.69 -28.65 2.74
N GLY A 944 28.35 -28.56 2.84
CA GLY A 944 27.47 -29.29 1.92
C GLY A 944 26.00 -29.38 2.33
N SER A 945 25.11 -29.20 1.34
CA SER A 945 23.66 -29.49 1.39
C SER A 945 22.80 -28.72 2.40
N TRP A 946 22.07 -27.71 1.91
CA TRP A 946 20.84 -27.27 2.57
C TRP A 946 19.78 -28.38 2.46
N LYS A 947 19.60 -29.18 3.53
CA LYS A 947 18.42 -30.05 3.65
C LYS A 947 17.29 -29.33 4.40
N GLN A 948 16.16 -29.23 3.72
CA GLN A 948 14.92 -28.63 4.21
C GLN A 948 14.36 -29.46 5.38
N SER A 949 14.52 -28.98 6.62
CA SER A 949 13.94 -29.64 7.80
C SER A 949 12.42 -29.43 7.82
N SER A 950 11.70 -30.55 7.90
CA SER A 950 10.24 -30.57 7.94
C SER A 950 9.68 -30.10 9.27
N ILE A 951 8.41 -29.65 9.23
CA ILE A 951 7.57 -29.32 10.40
C ILE A 951 7.62 -30.47 11.44
N PRO A 952 7.75 -30.18 12.75
CA PRO A 952 7.54 -31.20 13.78
C PRO A 952 6.05 -31.56 13.85
N ASN A 953 5.68 -32.71 13.28
CA ASN A 953 4.37 -33.30 13.53
C ASN A 953 4.35 -33.87 14.96
N VAL A 954 3.30 -33.55 15.71
CA VAL A 954 3.04 -34.14 17.04
C VAL A 954 2.75 -35.63 16.85
N ILE A 955 3.49 -36.50 17.55
CA ILE A 955 3.17 -37.92 17.69
C ILE A 955 3.10 -38.26 19.18
N SER A 956 1.94 -38.72 19.62
CA SER A 956 1.61 -39.01 21.01
C SER A 956 1.98 -40.43 21.44
N LYS A 957 2.82 -40.54 22.47
CA LYS A 957 2.91 -41.70 23.39
C LYS A 957 3.28 -41.15 24.78
N GLY A 958 2.69 -41.59 25.89
CA GLY A 958 1.56 -42.51 26.07
C GLY A 958 0.91 -42.31 27.45
N TYR A 959 -0.17 -43.04 27.75
CA TYR A 959 -0.88 -42.91 29.03
C TYR A 959 -0.03 -43.37 30.22
N GLN A 960 0.03 -42.53 31.26
CA GLN A 960 -0.14 -42.97 32.64
C GLN A 960 -1.07 -42.00 33.35
N GLN A 961 -1.94 -42.53 34.21
CA GLN A 961 -3.13 -41.84 34.70
C GLN A 961 -3.06 -41.75 36.23
N HIS A 962 -2.70 -40.58 36.73
CA HIS A 962 -2.92 -40.20 38.13
C HIS A 962 -3.46 -38.77 38.18
N SER A 963 -4.54 -38.60 38.94
CA SER A 963 -5.14 -37.30 39.23
C SER A 963 -4.50 -36.71 40.47
N GLU A 964 -4.05 -35.45 40.40
CA GLU A 964 -4.56 -34.34 41.22
C GLU A 964 -3.88 -33.01 40.84
N GLU A 965 -4.50 -31.89 41.24
CA GLU A 965 -3.97 -30.51 41.24
C GLU A 965 -3.30 -29.97 39.96
N ALA A 966 -4.09 -29.85 38.88
CA ALA A 966 -3.71 -29.11 37.68
C ALA A 966 -3.72 -27.57 37.89
N HIS A 967 -2.69 -27.03 38.55
CA HIS A 967 -2.39 -25.59 38.50
C HIS A 967 -1.95 -25.18 37.08
N HIS A 968 -2.91 -24.84 36.23
CA HIS A 968 -2.66 -24.33 34.88
C HIS A 968 -1.99 -22.95 34.92
N SER A 969 -0.66 -22.92 34.77
CA SER A 969 0.11 -21.69 34.57
C SER A 969 -0.22 -21.06 33.21
N SER A 970 -1.02 -19.99 33.23
CA SER A 970 -1.46 -19.21 32.06
C SER A 970 -0.37 -18.31 31.45
N ALA A 971 0.90 -18.70 31.59
CA ALA A 971 2.04 -17.98 31.04
C ALA A 971 2.12 -18.18 29.51
N GLY A 972 2.04 -17.08 28.77
CA GLY A 972 2.16 -17.11 27.30
C GLY A 972 3.53 -17.62 26.83
N THR A 973 3.60 -18.15 25.61
CA THR A 973 4.84 -18.77 25.10
C THR A 973 5.93 -17.73 24.89
N PHE A 974 6.89 -17.68 25.81
CA PHE A 974 8.11 -16.89 25.67
C PHE A 974 9.11 -17.63 24.77
N TYR A 975 9.62 -16.92 23.76
CA TYR A 975 10.60 -17.42 22.81
C TYR A 975 11.73 -16.39 22.66
N ALA A 976 12.96 -16.79 22.98
CA ALA A 976 14.15 -15.98 22.75
C ALA A 976 15.20 -16.80 21.99
N ARG A 977 15.79 -16.23 20.93
CA ARG A 977 16.94 -16.79 20.20
C ARG A 977 17.88 -15.67 19.74
N ARG A 978 19.17 -15.98 19.65
CA ARG A 978 20.20 -15.10 19.09
C ARG A 978 21.04 -15.89 18.08
N PHE A 979 21.22 -15.32 16.89
CA PHE A 979 22.03 -15.88 15.81
C PHE A 979 23.14 -14.89 15.49
N CYS A 980 24.41 -15.29 15.53
CA CYS A 980 25.54 -14.41 15.25
C CYS A 980 26.42 -14.97 14.13
N LYS A 981 26.99 -14.08 13.31
CA LYS A 981 27.99 -14.41 12.30
C LYS A 981 29.21 -13.50 12.48
N LYS A 982 30.40 -14.09 12.65
CA LYS A 982 31.68 -13.38 12.66
C LYS A 982 32.05 -12.90 11.24
N ILE A 983 32.75 -11.78 11.16
CA ILE A 983 33.41 -11.25 9.97
C ILE A 983 34.84 -10.86 10.40
N GLU A 984 35.71 -11.86 10.52
CA GLU A 984 37.07 -11.71 11.07
C GLU A 984 37.89 -10.65 10.32
N SER A 985 37.74 -10.54 9.00
CA SER A 985 38.40 -9.53 8.16
C SER A 985 38.01 -8.08 8.43
N LEU A 986 37.05 -7.82 9.33
CA LEU A 986 36.67 -6.48 9.80
C LEU A 986 36.74 -6.33 11.34
N GLY A 987 37.05 -7.39 12.08
CA GLY A 987 37.00 -7.40 13.55
C GLY A 987 35.59 -7.32 14.14
N CYS A 988 34.55 -7.58 13.34
CA CYS A 988 33.14 -7.38 13.72
C CYS A 988 32.35 -8.70 13.70
N SER A 989 31.30 -8.78 14.50
CA SER A 989 30.27 -9.82 14.39
C SER A 989 28.88 -9.21 14.33
N THR A 990 28.04 -9.74 13.44
CA THR A 990 26.65 -9.31 13.27
C THR A 990 25.73 -10.32 13.93
N CYS A 991 24.93 -9.87 14.90
CA CYS A 991 23.99 -10.68 15.65
C CYS A 991 22.54 -10.26 15.41
N LEU A 992 21.70 -11.21 15.02
CA LEU A 992 20.23 -11.08 15.04
C LEU A 992 19.71 -11.66 16.35
N SER A 993 19.15 -10.82 17.22
CA SER A 993 18.42 -11.22 18.42
C SER A 993 16.92 -11.17 18.14
N LEU A 994 16.18 -12.23 18.49
CA LEU A 994 14.74 -12.33 18.38
C LEU A 994 14.14 -12.69 19.74
N LYS A 995 13.13 -11.95 20.18
CA LYS A 995 12.28 -12.26 21.34
C LYS A 995 10.81 -12.16 20.93
N SER A 996 9.96 -13.00 21.49
CA SER A 996 8.51 -12.83 21.41
C SER A 996 7.79 -13.48 22.59
N HIS A 997 6.67 -12.89 22.98
CA HIS A 997 5.70 -13.41 23.95
C HIS A 997 4.31 -13.14 23.38
N ASN A 998 3.58 -14.17 22.95
CA ASN A 998 2.36 -14.01 22.16
C ASN A 998 1.32 -15.11 22.41
N SER A 999 0.12 -14.94 21.85
CA SER A 999 -1.07 -15.77 22.13
C SER A 999 -1.19 -17.00 21.21
N ALA A 1000 -0.13 -17.35 20.47
CA ALA A 1000 -0.15 -18.49 19.53
C ALA A 1000 -0.40 -19.87 20.19
N PHE A 1001 -0.24 -19.96 21.51
CA PHE A 1001 -0.59 -21.15 22.31
C PHE A 1001 -2.10 -21.37 22.44
N LEU A 1002 -2.92 -20.29 22.43
CA LEU A 1002 -4.38 -20.39 22.38
C LEU A 1002 -4.82 -20.83 20.99
N ARG A 1003 -4.32 -20.15 19.95
CA ARG A 1003 -4.58 -20.47 18.54
C ARG A 1003 -3.37 -20.13 17.69
N ASN A 1004 -2.88 -21.08 16.89
CA ASN A 1004 -1.73 -20.90 15.98
C ASN A 1004 -2.08 -20.07 14.71
N THR A 1005 -2.65 -18.87 14.89
CA THR A 1005 -2.99 -17.92 13.83
C THR A 1005 -1.91 -16.86 13.68
N TYR A 1006 -2.02 -15.93 12.74
CA TYR A 1006 -1.13 -14.76 12.65
C TYR A 1006 -1.61 -13.60 13.50
N LEU A 1007 -2.93 -13.45 13.69
CA LEU A 1007 -3.46 -12.46 14.64
C LEU A 1007 -2.94 -12.72 16.06
N HIS A 1008 -3.04 -13.96 16.54
CA HIS A 1008 -2.55 -14.35 17.88
C HIS A 1008 -1.02 -14.31 18.01
N LYS A 1009 -0.26 -14.35 16.91
CA LYS A 1009 1.21 -14.12 16.93
C LYS A 1009 1.58 -12.65 17.04
N LEU A 1010 0.71 -11.75 16.59
CA LEU A 1010 0.88 -10.29 16.67
C LEU A 1010 0.30 -9.69 17.95
N TYR A 1011 -0.75 -10.31 18.51
CA TYR A 1011 -1.30 -9.93 19.82
C TYR A 1011 -0.40 -10.45 20.94
N GLY A 1012 0.54 -9.58 21.32
CA GLY A 1012 1.57 -9.78 22.34
C GLY A 1012 2.73 -8.81 22.15
N GLU A 1013 3.92 -9.28 22.51
CA GLU A 1013 5.17 -8.53 22.47
C GLU A 1013 6.18 -9.22 21.51
N PHE A 1014 6.91 -8.41 20.74
CA PHE A 1014 7.94 -8.88 19.81
C PHE A 1014 9.09 -7.88 19.74
N GLU A 1015 10.33 -8.37 19.82
CA GLU A 1015 11.55 -7.58 19.65
C GLU A 1015 12.52 -8.32 18.71
N ALA A 1016 12.88 -7.69 17.60
CA ALA A 1016 13.96 -8.14 16.72
C ALA A 1016 15.04 -7.05 16.65
N LYS A 1017 16.30 -7.40 16.92
CA LYS A 1017 17.45 -6.49 16.92
C LYS A 1017 18.58 -7.02 16.05
N ILE A 1018 19.12 -6.17 15.17
CA ILE A 1018 20.37 -6.37 14.45
C ILE A 1018 21.43 -5.55 15.18
N ILE A 1019 22.38 -6.27 15.79
CA ILE A 1019 23.43 -5.71 16.65
C ILE A 1019 24.78 -6.03 16.03
N LEU A 1020 25.65 -5.02 15.92
CA LEU A 1020 27.04 -5.16 15.57
C LEU A 1020 27.87 -5.21 16.87
N LYS A 1021 28.72 -6.22 17.04
CA LYS A 1021 29.60 -6.39 18.21
C LYS A 1021 31.07 -6.46 17.77
N PRO A 1022 32.02 -5.98 18.59
CA PRO A 1022 33.44 -6.31 18.42
C PRO A 1022 33.65 -7.83 18.47
N VAL A 1023 34.71 -8.30 17.81
CA VAL A 1023 35.29 -9.64 17.99
C VAL A 1023 36.72 -9.44 18.49
N HIS A 1024 37.10 -10.11 19.58
CA HIS A 1024 38.53 -10.21 19.92
C HIS A 1024 39.18 -11.16 18.90
N THR A 1025 40.16 -10.62 18.17
CA THR A 1025 41.06 -11.33 17.26
C THR A 1025 42.45 -11.35 17.88
N ASP A 1026 43.27 -12.36 17.58
CA ASP A 1026 44.61 -12.52 18.19
C ASP A 1026 45.62 -11.43 17.80
N ALA A 1027 45.26 -10.57 16.84
CA ALA A 1027 45.87 -9.28 16.58
C ALA A 1027 44.78 -8.20 16.58
N ASP A 1028 45.07 -7.05 17.19
CA ASP A 1028 44.22 -5.87 17.09
C ASP A 1028 44.21 -5.32 15.66
N ILE A 1029 43.02 -5.00 15.15
CA ILE A 1029 42.87 -4.30 13.88
C ILE A 1029 42.83 -2.80 14.19
N ASP A 1030 43.88 -2.06 13.82
CA ASP A 1030 43.93 -0.61 14.01
C ASP A 1030 43.01 0.15 13.04
N LYS A 1031 42.93 -0.31 11.79
CA LYS A 1031 42.24 0.39 10.69
C LYS A 1031 41.88 -0.53 9.53
N ILE A 1032 40.84 -0.15 8.79
CA ILE A 1032 40.45 -0.75 7.52
C ILE A 1032 40.77 0.26 6.41
N GLN A 1033 41.53 -0.15 5.38
CA GLN A 1033 41.91 0.71 4.26
C GLN A 1033 41.45 0.11 2.92
N LEU A 1034 40.75 0.91 2.12
CA LEU A 1034 40.49 0.66 0.69
C LEU A 1034 41.34 1.62 -0.14
N GLU A 1035 42.08 1.11 -1.14
CA GLU A 1035 42.81 1.95 -2.09
C GLU A 1035 42.50 1.51 -3.52
N VAL A 1036 42.10 2.46 -4.36
CA VAL A 1036 41.74 2.27 -5.77
C VAL A 1036 42.65 3.14 -6.63
N GLN A 1037 43.45 2.51 -7.47
CA GLN A 1037 44.40 3.15 -8.37
C GLN A 1037 44.04 2.84 -9.83
N ALA A 1038 43.81 3.87 -10.65
CA ALA A 1038 43.52 3.73 -12.08
C ALA A 1038 44.64 4.29 -12.97
N GLY A 1039 44.59 3.96 -14.27
CA GLY A 1039 45.59 4.40 -15.25
C GLY A 1039 46.92 3.65 -15.18
N SER A 1040 47.98 4.22 -15.74
CA SER A 1040 49.30 3.57 -15.88
C SER A 1040 49.94 3.16 -14.54
N LYS A 1041 49.62 3.83 -13.43
CA LYS A 1041 50.08 3.47 -12.07
C LYS A 1041 49.33 2.30 -11.43
N ALA A 1042 48.27 1.77 -12.05
CA ALA A 1042 47.54 0.61 -11.53
C ALA A 1042 48.42 -0.65 -11.49
N ALA A 1043 49.24 -0.88 -12.52
CA ALA A 1043 50.13 -2.04 -12.60
C ALA A 1043 51.11 -2.12 -11.42
N SER A 1044 51.67 -0.99 -10.98
CA SER A 1044 52.57 -0.93 -9.82
C SER A 1044 51.91 -1.34 -8.50
N LYS A 1045 50.61 -1.06 -8.30
CA LYS A 1045 49.87 -1.45 -7.09
C LYS A 1045 49.56 -2.94 -7.04
N ILE A 1046 49.36 -3.59 -8.19
CA ILE A 1046 49.13 -5.05 -8.27
C ILE A 1046 50.35 -5.84 -7.76
N ILE A 1047 51.56 -5.29 -7.90
CA ILE A 1047 52.82 -5.93 -7.49
C ILE A 1047 53.05 -5.86 -5.96
N GLU A 1048 52.54 -4.83 -5.26
CA GLU A 1048 52.64 -4.73 -3.80
C GLU A 1048 51.88 -5.86 -3.07
N VAL A 1049 50.71 -6.25 -3.60
CA VAL A 1049 49.82 -7.26 -2.97
C VAL A 1049 50.43 -8.68 -3.04
N SER A 1050 51.38 -8.93 -3.94
CA SER A 1050 52.06 -10.23 -4.10
C SER A 1050 53.15 -10.56 -3.05
N ARG A 1051 53.09 -9.99 -1.84
CA ARG A 1051 53.90 -10.39 -0.69
C ARG A 1051 53.06 -10.65 0.58
N PRO A 1052 52.52 -11.88 0.75
CA PRO A 1052 52.00 -12.34 2.03
C PRO A 1052 53.13 -12.50 3.04
N GLY A 1053 52.97 -11.90 4.22
CA GLY A 1053 53.97 -11.86 5.30
C GLY A 1053 53.84 -12.96 6.35
N SER A 1054 53.48 -14.19 5.97
CA SER A 1054 53.52 -15.36 6.86
C SER A 1054 53.60 -16.66 6.06
N LYS A 1055 54.27 -17.68 6.63
CA LYS A 1055 54.25 -19.06 6.12
C LYS A 1055 53.38 -19.90 7.03
N GLU A 1056 52.25 -20.36 6.54
CA GLU A 1056 51.64 -21.63 6.96
C GLU A 1056 51.26 -22.41 5.68
N GLU A 1057 51.36 -23.73 5.74
CA GLU A 1057 51.30 -24.60 4.55
C GLU A 1057 49.91 -25.22 4.40
N GLY A 1058 49.35 -25.17 3.18
CA GLY A 1058 48.40 -26.17 2.71
C GLY A 1058 46.90 -25.83 2.71
N GLU A 1059 46.47 -24.87 1.88
CA GLU A 1059 45.27 -25.06 1.05
C GLU A 1059 45.28 -24.09 -0.17
N THR A 1060 45.02 -24.60 -1.38
CA THR A 1060 45.05 -23.80 -2.62
C THR A 1060 43.77 -22.99 -2.79
N SER A 1061 43.83 -21.72 -2.37
CA SER A 1061 42.67 -20.82 -2.45
C SER A 1061 42.21 -20.55 -3.89
N PRO A 1062 40.89 -20.37 -4.14
CA PRO A 1062 40.38 -20.00 -5.47
C PRO A 1062 40.80 -18.60 -5.95
N TYR A 1063 41.60 -17.87 -5.15
CA TYR A 1063 42.14 -16.56 -5.50
C TYR A 1063 43.24 -16.65 -6.57
N GLU A 1064 44.01 -17.74 -6.61
CA GLU A 1064 45.10 -17.92 -7.57
C GLU A 1064 44.60 -18.11 -9.01
N ASP A 1065 43.55 -18.91 -9.20
CA ASP A 1065 42.92 -19.14 -10.52
C ASP A 1065 42.25 -17.87 -11.07
N ILE A 1066 41.68 -17.04 -10.18
CA ILE A 1066 41.19 -15.69 -10.51
C ILE A 1066 42.37 -14.78 -10.89
N GLN A 1067 43.50 -14.85 -10.17
CA GLN A 1067 44.70 -14.07 -10.49
C GLN A 1067 45.33 -14.49 -11.83
N ALA A 1068 45.35 -15.77 -12.16
CA ALA A 1068 45.83 -16.30 -13.43
C ALA A 1068 44.99 -15.75 -14.59
N LYS A 1069 43.66 -15.89 -14.51
CA LYS A 1069 42.72 -15.35 -15.50
C LYS A 1069 42.80 -13.82 -15.62
N LEU A 1070 43.06 -13.10 -14.53
CA LEU A 1070 43.34 -11.65 -14.58
C LEU A 1070 44.65 -11.32 -15.30
N LYS A 1071 45.73 -12.09 -15.11
CA LYS A 1071 47.01 -11.89 -15.83
C LYS A 1071 46.87 -12.17 -17.33
N GLU A 1072 46.10 -13.20 -17.69
CA GLU A 1072 45.73 -13.55 -19.07
C GLU A 1072 44.89 -12.43 -19.72
N ILE A 1073 43.79 -12.02 -19.08
CA ILE A 1073 42.89 -10.94 -19.57
C ILE A 1073 43.60 -9.58 -19.70
N LEU A 1074 44.60 -9.31 -18.85
CA LEU A 1074 45.41 -8.08 -18.90
C LEU A 1074 46.64 -8.19 -19.83
N GLY A 1075 46.90 -9.34 -20.44
CA GLY A 1075 47.92 -9.53 -21.48
C GLY A 1075 49.38 -9.38 -21.02
N ILE A 1076 49.67 -9.55 -19.73
CA ILE A 1076 50.96 -9.13 -19.12
C ILE A 1076 52.10 -10.12 -19.38
N GLU A 1077 51.81 -11.39 -19.73
CA GLU A 1077 52.82 -12.46 -19.86
C GLU A 1077 53.93 -12.17 -20.88
N ASN A 1078 53.60 -11.46 -21.97
CA ASN A 1078 54.53 -11.23 -23.09
C ASN A 1078 55.58 -10.14 -22.84
N VAL A 1079 55.61 -9.51 -21.66
CA VAL A 1079 56.54 -8.41 -21.35
C VAL A 1079 57.95 -8.90 -20.97
N PHE A 1080 58.13 -10.18 -20.61
CA PHE A 1080 59.38 -10.69 -20.03
C PHE A 1080 60.02 -11.91 -20.75
N THR A 1081 59.88 -12.04 -22.07
CA THR A 1081 60.49 -13.14 -22.86
C THR A 1081 61.24 -12.68 -24.11
N ALA A 1082 62.22 -11.79 -23.98
CA ALA A 1082 62.94 -11.19 -25.11
C ALA A 1082 64.48 -11.18 -25.01
N SER A 1083 65.15 -12.34 -24.92
CA SER A 1083 66.50 -12.50 -25.52
C SER A 1083 66.94 -13.98 -25.72
N ASN A 1084 67.42 -14.29 -26.95
CA ASN A 1084 68.43 -15.29 -27.33
C ASN A 1084 68.53 -16.63 -26.54
N LYS A 1085 68.38 -17.83 -27.15
CA LYS A 1085 69.18 -18.31 -28.30
C LYS A 1085 68.53 -19.45 -29.11
N THR A 1086 68.63 -19.32 -30.44
CA THR A 1086 68.81 -20.36 -31.49
C THR A 1086 68.75 -21.87 -31.14
N ARG A 1087 67.91 -22.65 -31.85
CA ARG A 1087 68.35 -23.58 -32.93
C ARG A 1087 67.21 -24.24 -33.75
N ARG A 1088 67.59 -24.90 -34.84
CA ARG A 1088 66.80 -25.36 -36.00
C ARG A 1088 65.91 -26.61 -35.75
N ARG A 1089 64.86 -26.77 -36.59
CA ARG A 1089 64.31 -28.00 -37.24
C ARG A 1089 64.67 -29.36 -36.61
N THR A 1090 63.72 -30.27 -36.36
CA THR A 1090 63.24 -31.20 -37.43
C THR A 1090 61.81 -31.80 -37.27
N LYS A 1091 61.40 -32.49 -38.36
CA LYS A 1091 60.15 -33.22 -38.65
C LYS A 1091 59.63 -34.20 -37.57
N ARG A 1092 58.31 -34.10 -37.30
CA ARG A 1092 57.24 -35.12 -37.55
C ARG A 1092 57.58 -36.62 -37.38
N ILE A 1093 56.84 -37.31 -36.48
CA ILE A 1093 56.32 -38.68 -36.62
C ILE A 1093 55.17 -38.90 -35.60
N ASN A 1094 54.15 -39.70 -35.95
CA ASN A 1094 53.13 -40.19 -35.02
C ASN A 1094 53.48 -41.62 -34.59
N ARG A 1095 53.22 -42.01 -33.33
CA ARG A 1095 52.39 -43.20 -33.03
C ARG A 1095 51.97 -43.36 -31.56
N GLU A 1096 50.97 -44.22 -31.37
CA GLU A 1096 50.37 -44.69 -30.10
C GLU A 1096 51.43 -45.36 -29.18
N TYR A 1097 51.30 -45.42 -27.86
CA TYR A 1097 50.27 -46.17 -27.10
C TYR A 1097 50.19 -45.73 -25.61
N GLY A 1098 49.05 -45.97 -24.94
CA GLY A 1098 48.91 -45.76 -23.48
C GLY A 1098 47.46 -45.88 -22.99
N THR A 1099 47.11 -47.04 -22.44
CA THR A 1099 45.81 -47.48 -21.88
C THR A 1099 44.99 -46.48 -21.04
N ALA A 1100 43.66 -46.63 -21.07
CA ALA A 1100 42.69 -45.80 -20.36
C ALA A 1100 42.30 -46.35 -18.96
N ASP A 1101 41.70 -45.49 -18.13
CA ASP A 1101 40.51 -45.87 -17.34
C ASP A 1101 39.56 -44.66 -17.16
N THR A 1102 38.45 -44.83 -16.44
CA THR A 1102 37.16 -44.22 -16.79
C THR A 1102 36.28 -43.88 -15.59
N GLY A 1103 35.62 -42.72 -15.61
CA GLY A 1103 34.62 -42.31 -14.60
C GLY A 1103 34.87 -40.90 -14.03
N LEU A 1104 33.92 -40.23 -13.38
CA LEU A 1104 32.52 -40.60 -13.09
C LEU A 1104 31.70 -39.31 -12.89
N TRP A 1105 30.65 -39.10 -13.69
CA TRP A 1105 29.49 -38.26 -13.35
C TRP A 1105 28.24 -39.04 -13.79
N ALA A 1106 27.59 -39.69 -12.83
CA ALA A 1106 26.40 -40.51 -13.06
C ALA A 1106 25.21 -39.96 -12.26
N GLU A 1107 24.01 -40.07 -12.83
CA GLU A 1107 22.76 -39.63 -12.20
C GLU A 1107 22.36 -40.58 -11.05
N ALA A 1108 21.96 -40.01 -9.90
CA ALA A 1108 21.48 -40.78 -8.76
C ALA A 1108 19.96 -41.00 -8.85
N SER A 1109 19.57 -42.13 -9.44
CA SER A 1109 18.18 -42.55 -9.63
C SER A 1109 17.45 -42.95 -8.34
N THR A 1110 16.12 -43.03 -8.43
CA THR A 1110 15.21 -43.63 -7.43
C THR A 1110 15.65 -45.03 -6.99
N ALA A 1111 15.62 -45.29 -5.67
CA ALA A 1111 15.82 -46.62 -5.11
C ALA A 1111 14.50 -47.36 -4.82
N HIS A 1112 14.45 -48.67 -5.07
CA HIS A 1112 13.44 -49.61 -4.59
C HIS A 1112 14.00 -51.05 -4.67
N LEU A 1113 13.35 -52.01 -3.98
CA LEU A 1113 13.71 -53.44 -3.80
C LEU A 1113 14.85 -53.66 -2.77
N SER A 1114 14.86 -54.71 -1.91
CA SER A 1114 13.82 -55.69 -1.50
C SER A 1114 14.26 -56.50 -0.27
N SER A 1115 13.29 -57.04 0.51
CA SER A 1115 13.40 -58.16 1.51
C SER A 1115 14.39 -58.03 2.70
N SER A 1116 14.13 -58.51 3.93
CA SER A 1116 12.94 -59.07 4.63
C SER A 1116 13.20 -58.89 6.16
N SER A 1117 12.84 -59.66 7.21
CA SER A 1117 12.06 -60.87 7.58
C SER A 1117 12.10 -60.95 9.14
N SER A 1118 11.20 -61.57 9.93
CA SER A 1118 9.86 -62.16 9.78
C SER A 1118 9.31 -62.60 11.17
N SER A 1119 8.02 -62.97 11.29
CA SER A 1119 7.31 -63.53 12.48
C SER A 1119 7.01 -62.55 13.64
N SER A 1120 5.83 -62.52 14.27
CA SER A 1120 4.57 -63.32 14.16
C SER A 1120 3.34 -62.38 14.36
N SER A 1121 2.05 -62.77 14.44
CA SER A 1121 1.38 -64.07 14.63
C SER A 1121 -0.11 -64.06 14.12
N ALA A 1122 -0.95 -64.93 14.70
CA ALA A 1122 -2.41 -65.12 14.60
C ALA A 1122 -3.30 -63.85 14.55
N SER A 1123 -4.52 -63.84 13.97
CA SER A 1123 -5.38 -64.94 13.44
C SER A 1123 -6.43 -64.50 12.39
N SER A 1124 -6.77 -65.40 11.44
CA SER A 1124 -8.00 -65.50 10.60
C SER A 1124 -8.47 -64.29 9.75
N ALA A 1125 -8.99 -64.41 8.52
CA ALA A 1125 -9.16 -65.47 7.49
C ALA A 1125 -9.94 -64.81 6.29
N ASP A 1126 -10.09 -65.26 5.04
CA ASP A 1126 -9.41 -66.18 4.07
C ASP A 1126 -10.01 -65.83 2.66
N GLY A 1127 -9.65 -66.38 1.49
CA GLY A 1127 -8.61 -67.35 1.12
C GLY A 1127 -8.85 -67.99 -0.28
N ARG A 1128 -7.76 -68.27 -1.01
CA ARG A 1128 -7.61 -69.14 -2.22
C ARG A 1128 -8.21 -68.73 -3.59
N GLU A 1129 -7.67 -69.11 -4.77
CA GLU A 1129 -6.31 -69.54 -5.26
C GLU A 1129 -6.21 -69.38 -6.83
N PRO A 1130 -5.05 -69.60 -7.54
CA PRO A 1130 -4.73 -68.93 -8.83
C PRO A 1130 -4.17 -69.78 -10.03
N GLY A 1131 -3.74 -69.11 -11.13
CA GLY A 1131 -2.84 -69.57 -12.22
C GLY A 1131 -3.08 -68.83 -13.58
N SER A 1132 -2.30 -68.86 -14.68
CA SER A 1132 -0.86 -69.11 -15.04
C SER A 1132 -0.76 -69.10 -16.62
N HIS A 1133 0.32 -68.88 -17.40
CA HIS A 1133 1.67 -68.27 -17.29
C HIS A 1133 2.24 -67.94 -18.73
N HIS A 1134 3.22 -67.00 -18.90
CA HIS A 1134 4.09 -66.78 -20.11
C HIS A 1134 3.41 -66.39 -21.47
N SER A 1135 4.05 -66.05 -22.62
CA SER A 1135 5.28 -65.30 -23.09
C SER A 1135 5.20 -65.15 -24.66
N LYS A 1136 6.10 -64.60 -25.54
CA LYS A 1136 7.41 -63.87 -25.55
C LYS A 1136 7.69 -63.23 -26.96
N ASP A 1137 8.78 -62.45 -27.10
CA ASP A 1137 9.71 -62.22 -28.26
C ASP A 1137 9.40 -61.47 -29.61
N GLU A 1138 10.08 -60.30 -29.76
CA GLU A 1138 11.13 -59.89 -30.76
C GLU A 1138 10.98 -59.63 -32.30
N ILE A 1139 11.66 -58.54 -32.74
CA ILE A 1139 12.61 -58.37 -33.90
C ILE A 1139 12.25 -57.71 -35.28
N ARG A 1140 13.00 -56.60 -35.55
CA ARG A 1140 13.59 -56.01 -36.80
C ARG A 1140 12.83 -55.57 -38.09
N GLN A 1141 12.93 -54.24 -38.33
CA GLN A 1141 13.55 -53.51 -39.49
C GLN A 1141 12.96 -53.45 -40.94
N SER A 1142 12.83 -52.19 -41.39
CA SER A 1142 13.18 -51.63 -42.74
C SER A 1142 12.17 -51.69 -43.92
N GLY A 1143 12.30 -50.74 -44.86
CA GLY A 1143 11.55 -50.68 -46.14
C GLY A 1143 11.28 -49.25 -46.66
N LYS A 1144 11.59 -48.94 -47.93
CA LYS A 1144 11.46 -47.58 -48.54
C LYS A 1144 10.63 -47.62 -49.84
N LYS A 1145 9.89 -46.52 -50.14
CA LYS A 1145 9.28 -46.15 -51.46
C LYS A 1145 8.05 -47.00 -51.88
N HIS A 1146 7.19 -46.66 -52.87
CA HIS A 1146 7.26 -45.65 -53.96
C HIS A 1146 5.87 -45.11 -54.44
N ARG A 1147 5.80 -43.81 -54.82
CA ARG A 1147 5.04 -43.15 -55.95
C ARG A 1147 3.59 -43.55 -56.38
N ARG A 1148 2.78 -42.47 -56.53
CA ARG A 1148 1.87 -42.07 -57.68
C ARG A 1148 0.37 -42.47 -57.75
N LYS A 1149 -0.46 -41.42 -58.00
CA LYS A 1149 -1.76 -41.38 -58.75
C LYS A 1149 -2.97 -42.11 -58.12
N SER A 1150 -4.25 -41.77 -58.39
CA SER A 1150 -4.92 -40.56 -58.96
C SER A 1150 -6.46 -40.65 -58.80
N SER A 1151 -7.20 -39.54 -59.01
CA SER A 1151 -8.68 -39.48 -59.29
C SER A 1151 -9.64 -39.94 -58.17
N SER A 1152 -10.91 -39.52 -58.07
CA SER A 1152 -11.71 -38.47 -58.75
C SER A 1152 -13.01 -38.10 -57.98
N ARG A 1153 -13.68 -37.02 -58.45
CA ARG A 1153 -15.14 -36.67 -58.43
C ARG A 1153 -16.13 -37.83 -58.16
N SER A 1154 -17.37 -37.63 -57.65
CA SER A 1154 -18.16 -36.43 -57.23
C SER A 1154 -19.52 -36.82 -56.58
N SER A 1155 -20.35 -35.82 -56.19
CA SER A 1155 -21.85 -35.82 -56.13
C SER A 1155 -22.57 -36.74 -55.10
N SER A 1156 -23.81 -36.50 -54.63
CA SER A 1156 -24.66 -35.28 -54.49
C SER A 1156 -26.00 -35.58 -53.77
N GLY A 1157 -26.46 -34.73 -52.84
CA GLY A 1157 -27.84 -34.73 -52.28
C GLY A 1157 -28.24 -35.92 -51.36
N SER A 1158 -29.45 -36.01 -50.80
CA SER A 1158 -30.45 -34.97 -50.40
C SER A 1158 -31.71 -35.57 -49.72
N SER A 1159 -32.31 -34.82 -48.78
CA SER A 1159 -33.74 -34.86 -48.34
C SER A 1159 -34.25 -35.92 -47.33
N ALA A 1160 -35.45 -35.63 -46.79
CA ALA A 1160 -36.39 -36.42 -45.95
C ALA A 1160 -36.07 -36.68 -44.44
N SER A 1161 -37.09 -37.00 -43.60
CA SER A 1161 -37.99 -36.04 -42.90
C SER A 1161 -39.13 -36.70 -42.08
N SER A 1162 -39.32 -36.31 -40.81
CA SER A 1162 -40.54 -36.53 -39.96
C SER A 1162 -40.46 -35.59 -38.74
N LYS A 1163 -41.48 -34.82 -38.28
CA LYS A 1163 -42.90 -35.05 -37.86
C LYS A 1163 -43.04 -35.86 -36.56
N ALA A 1164 -43.80 -35.45 -35.52
CA ALA A 1164 -44.57 -34.22 -35.18
C ALA A 1164 -44.55 -34.04 -33.62
N CYS A 1165 -45.19 -33.13 -32.85
CA CYS A 1165 -46.35 -32.20 -32.91
C CYS A 1165 -45.96 -30.85 -32.21
N SER A 1166 -46.66 -29.70 -32.11
CA SER A 1166 -48.05 -29.16 -32.16
C SER A 1166 -48.90 -29.31 -30.88
N SER A 1167 -49.60 -28.28 -30.36
CA SER A 1167 -49.83 -26.86 -30.76
C SER A 1167 -50.03 -25.99 -29.47
N SER A 1168 -50.31 -24.67 -29.43
CA SER A 1168 -50.68 -23.60 -30.39
C SER A 1168 -49.96 -22.27 -29.94
N SER A 1169 -50.34 -20.99 -30.14
CA SER A 1169 -51.45 -20.20 -30.74
C SER A 1169 -50.88 -18.78 -31.05
N SER A 1170 -51.01 -18.20 -32.25
CA SER A 1170 -52.11 -17.38 -32.86
C SER A 1170 -52.54 -16.12 -32.09
N SER A 1171 -52.55 -14.89 -32.64
CA SER A 1171 -52.10 -14.25 -33.91
C SER A 1171 -52.06 -12.70 -33.66
N SER A 1172 -52.19 -11.64 -34.50
CA SER A 1172 -52.27 -11.19 -35.93
C SER A 1172 -52.45 -9.64 -35.84
N GLN A 1173 -52.16 -8.67 -36.75
CA GLN A 1173 -51.50 -8.44 -38.07
C GLN A 1173 -51.32 -6.88 -38.20
N GLY A 1174 -50.62 -6.25 -39.16
CA GLY A 1174 -49.77 -6.74 -40.26
C GLY A 1174 -50.03 -6.09 -41.65
N HIS A 1175 -49.67 -4.80 -41.89
CA HIS A 1175 -49.67 -4.18 -43.26
C HIS A 1175 -48.70 -2.98 -43.41
N SER A 1176 -48.62 -2.43 -44.63
CA SER A 1176 -47.59 -1.54 -45.20
C SER A 1176 -48.08 -0.12 -45.58
N GLY A 1177 -47.19 0.88 -45.68
CA GLY A 1177 -47.48 2.15 -46.35
C GLY A 1177 -46.33 3.17 -46.37
N ASP A 1178 -46.06 3.78 -47.52
CA ASP A 1178 -45.18 4.95 -47.68
C ASP A 1178 -45.89 6.27 -47.34
N ARG A 1179 -45.15 7.28 -46.83
CA ARG A 1179 -45.00 8.62 -47.48
C ARG A 1179 -44.25 9.67 -46.63
N HIS A 1180 -43.76 10.71 -47.32
CA HIS A 1180 -43.26 11.96 -46.74
C HIS A 1180 -44.38 12.79 -46.08
N CYS A 1181 -44.05 13.51 -45.01
CA CYS A 1181 -44.08 14.99 -44.85
C CYS A 1181 -43.74 15.34 -43.39
N SER A 1182 -42.74 16.19 -43.10
CA SER A 1182 -42.77 17.67 -43.16
C SER A 1182 -43.61 18.28 -42.02
N GLY A 1183 -42.97 19.06 -41.14
CA GLY A 1183 -43.60 19.61 -39.93
C GLY A 1183 -42.61 20.29 -38.99
N ASP A 1184 -42.00 21.39 -39.43
CA ASP A 1184 -41.17 22.25 -38.59
C ASP A 1184 -42.03 23.08 -37.63
N SER A 1185 -41.57 23.27 -36.39
CA SER A 1185 -41.93 24.43 -35.57
C SER A 1185 -40.90 24.68 -34.47
N GLU A 1186 -39.95 25.58 -34.72
CA GLU A 1186 -39.29 26.30 -33.64
C GLU A 1186 -40.32 27.19 -32.92
N TYR A 1187 -40.19 27.40 -31.61
CA TYR A 1187 -40.09 28.75 -31.03
C TYR A 1187 -39.68 28.71 -29.55
N SER A 1188 -39.03 29.78 -29.08
CA SER A 1188 -38.81 30.13 -27.67
C SER A 1188 -40.17 30.53 -27.01
N ASP A 1189 -40.36 30.51 -25.68
CA ASP A 1189 -39.60 31.35 -24.73
C ASP A 1189 -39.81 31.01 -23.24
N GLN A 1190 -38.92 31.62 -22.44
CA GLN A 1190 -38.91 31.88 -20.99
C GLN A 1190 -40.06 31.36 -20.09
N GLN A 1191 -39.70 30.52 -19.11
CA GLN A 1191 -39.67 30.93 -17.69
C GLN A 1191 -38.66 30.10 -16.87
#